data_AF-A0A936DJQ0-F1
#
_entry.id   AF-A0A936DJQ0-F1
#
_cell.length_a   1.000
_cell.length_b   1.000
_cell.length_c   1.000
_cell.angle_alpha   90.00
_cell.angle_beta   90.00
_cell.angle_gamma   90.00
#
_symmetry.space_group_name_H-M   'P 1'
#
loop_
_entity.id
_entity.type
_entity.pdbx_description
1 polymer ?
#
loop_
_entity_poly.entity_id
_entity_poly.type
_entity_poly.pdbx_seq_one_letter_code
_entity_poly.pdbx_strand_id
1 'polypeptide(L)'
;MKRQVAPYGFAVLAALLVVEMGQGMVGPLDTQLIWSSTRLALAASDVLVILCCLVLMVCLGEGLDRNRRRLFNDLVHATTLPTAALLLGPLLSGLVVVSIMVAASTLTAFLMIRTQGLSAIELWPFLWFWWILPMPGFLLSASIILATYAMTRSRAATYAIGLLFLMTTVALHLRGGLSWVLNWPLWSVLTATDFGSGANLPDVLIHNRSLTLAVAGLLFCVAVWRYRRTEVDTKTSIRIPGQTFWWVTTLASVSILWPAFEILRRIESGPDGQKAQTLAQAYWRQNSAFARDMPHPRIVHLTLDLRIEPDAGTMSASGTYDIQSDHGGTDVVWPFTVGPGFRNVRWQIDGDGLIPEDRSGLHLLRPPSSNKPTRRLFFQFEAKVPSGIRRHGLAHRNFIRSEGVLLDSLGTDLMPLPGVVSSVGLTRHNAQDAKPLTEAQARGQSAIGFQHAWTSVVTIDAPDAYDVNSVGDLELVSNEKGRRIVRFNNNVPVRALTVVAGRWSVAAGDGVATYFTAAHNGSVPEMLNALMAARRRFGEWYAPYPWQELRVNEIPAFNTRAQGFPGNLNLSEDMGFISIPDAALPVPTIIVAHEAAHQWWGNLVTPGAAPGADVLIESMANHATLSLLAAEHGDTARQHYARFLEDRYMDRRQAASELPLSAIIDTDAASDETVIYDRGAWVMWMLSQQLGSEAWQSALHSYFEQFRISSEHPLLADFLRILRHQSADAAAFDEFVSQWIHGSGLPEFRIDDVQLNQLDSDWRLDATVANIGSVGVSVAVSVEPVTGHRAEAQIASIPAKGAQRLSWLLPDRPKQLVIDPEIQVLQKNRRLAQHQISPE
;
A
#
# COMPACT_ATOMS: atom_id res chain seq x y z
N MET A 1 28.22 -41.69 -22.89
CA MET A 1 28.10 -40.33 -22.31
C MET A 1 27.20 -39.46 -23.20
N LYS A 2 25.89 -39.43 -22.98
CA LYS A 2 25.04 -38.33 -23.48
C LYS A 2 24.83 -37.38 -22.30
N ARG A 3 25.39 -36.17 -22.40
CA ARG A 3 25.48 -35.17 -21.33
C ARG A 3 24.10 -34.90 -20.73
N GLN A 4 23.93 -35.18 -19.44
CA GLN A 4 22.81 -34.66 -18.65
C GLN A 4 23.04 -33.15 -18.45
N VAL A 5 22.73 -32.34 -19.47
CA VAL A 5 22.74 -30.87 -19.38
C VAL A 5 21.55 -30.35 -18.56
N ALA A 6 20.55 -31.20 -18.31
CA ALA A 6 19.26 -30.81 -17.75
C ALA A 6 19.30 -30.13 -16.36
N PRO A 7 20.02 -30.61 -15.32
CA PRO A 7 19.92 -30.00 -13.98
C PRO A 7 20.69 -28.68 -13.85
N TYR A 8 21.81 -28.50 -14.55
CA TYR A 8 22.60 -27.26 -14.48
C TYR A 8 21.89 -26.07 -15.13
N GLY A 9 21.07 -26.32 -16.17
CA GLY A 9 20.25 -25.28 -16.79
C GLY A 9 19.22 -24.68 -15.83
N PHE A 10 18.65 -25.47 -14.92
CA PHE A 10 17.72 -24.99 -13.91
C PHE A 10 18.40 -24.09 -12.87
N ALA A 11 19.64 -24.37 -12.48
CA ALA A 11 20.40 -23.51 -11.57
C ALA A 11 20.67 -22.13 -12.18
N VAL A 12 21.02 -22.08 -13.48
CA VAL A 12 21.19 -20.81 -14.21
C VAL A 12 19.87 -20.07 -14.33
N LEU A 13 18.78 -20.76 -14.68
CA LEU A 13 17.45 -20.16 -14.76
C LEU A 13 17.00 -19.60 -13.40
N ALA A 14 17.22 -20.33 -12.31
CA ALA A 14 16.90 -19.88 -10.96
C ALA A 14 17.68 -18.61 -10.60
N ALA A 15 18.97 -18.56 -10.91
CA ALA A 15 19.81 -17.39 -10.70
C ALA A 15 19.31 -16.18 -11.50
N LEU A 16 19.00 -16.35 -12.79
CA LEU A 16 18.45 -15.29 -13.64
C LEU A 16 17.11 -14.78 -13.12
N LEU A 17 16.24 -15.66 -12.62
CA LEU A 17 14.97 -15.26 -12.03
C LEU A 17 15.18 -14.49 -10.71
N VAL A 18 16.17 -14.81 -9.90
CA VAL A 18 16.52 -13.98 -8.72
C VAL A 18 16.94 -12.58 -9.14
N VAL A 19 17.73 -12.47 -10.23
CA VAL A 19 18.09 -11.16 -10.79
C VAL A 19 16.84 -10.39 -11.21
N GLU A 20 15.96 -11.01 -12.00
CA GLU A 20 14.71 -10.38 -12.46
C GLU A 20 13.82 -9.94 -11.29
N MET A 21 13.62 -10.80 -10.29
CA MET A 21 12.80 -10.48 -9.12
C MET A 21 13.40 -9.33 -8.31
N GLY A 22 14.73 -9.27 -8.15
CA GLY A 22 15.38 -8.15 -7.48
C GLY A 22 15.30 -6.84 -8.27
N GLN A 23 15.46 -6.87 -9.60
CA GLN A 23 15.32 -5.69 -10.45
C GLN A 23 13.88 -5.17 -10.51
N GLY A 24 12.89 -6.06 -10.38
CA GLY A 24 11.48 -5.70 -10.28
C GLY A 24 11.03 -5.18 -8.92
N MET A 25 11.93 -5.10 -7.92
CA MET A 25 11.61 -4.54 -6.60
C MET A 25 11.57 -3.02 -6.66
N VAL A 26 10.37 -2.49 -6.93
CA VAL A 26 10.11 -1.06 -6.96
C VAL A 26 9.19 -0.64 -5.81
N GLY A 27 9.46 0.55 -5.27
CA GLY A 27 8.64 1.24 -4.28
C GLY A 27 7.71 2.26 -4.95
N PRO A 28 7.25 3.25 -4.19
CA PRO A 28 6.48 4.36 -4.75
C PRO A 28 7.25 5.07 -5.85
N LEU A 29 6.47 5.64 -6.77
CA LEU A 29 6.99 6.35 -7.94
C LEU A 29 7.90 5.47 -8.82
N ASP A 30 7.67 4.15 -8.80
CA ASP A 30 8.45 3.12 -9.50
C ASP A 30 9.97 3.17 -9.21
N THR A 31 10.34 3.71 -8.03
CA THR A 31 11.75 3.83 -7.64
C THR A 31 12.31 2.51 -7.20
N GLN A 32 13.55 2.21 -7.57
CA GLN A 32 14.20 0.98 -7.11
C GLN A 32 14.42 1.02 -5.59
N LEU A 33 14.12 -0.08 -4.92
CA LEU A 33 14.37 -0.24 -3.49
C LEU A 33 15.76 -0.79 -3.21
N ILE A 34 16.30 -0.44 -2.06
CA ILE A 34 17.53 -1.06 -1.53
C ILE A 34 17.29 -2.55 -1.31
N TRP A 35 18.19 -3.38 -1.84
CA TRP A 35 18.13 -4.82 -1.65
C TRP A 35 18.65 -5.19 -0.27
N SER A 36 17.77 -5.71 0.58
CA SER A 36 18.14 -6.41 1.81
C SER A 36 18.10 -7.93 1.60
N SER A 37 18.79 -8.67 2.46
CA SER A 37 18.80 -10.14 2.41
C SER A 37 17.38 -10.71 2.58
N THR A 38 16.58 -10.14 3.47
CA THR A 38 15.19 -10.51 3.71
C THR A 38 14.29 -10.21 2.52
N ARG A 39 14.39 -9.01 1.96
CA ARG A 39 13.59 -8.56 0.81
C ARG A 39 13.84 -9.42 -0.42
N LEU A 40 15.10 -9.61 -0.78
CA LEU A 40 15.46 -10.37 -1.98
C LEU A 40 15.11 -11.86 -1.82
N ALA A 41 15.30 -12.42 -0.61
CA ALA A 41 14.86 -13.78 -0.32
C ALA A 41 13.34 -13.92 -0.49
N LEU A 42 12.56 -12.97 0.01
CA LEU A 42 11.11 -13.06 -0.09
C LEU A 42 10.59 -12.81 -1.51
N ALA A 43 11.11 -11.79 -2.21
CA ALA A 43 10.71 -11.45 -3.57
C ALA A 43 10.89 -12.63 -4.55
N ALA A 44 11.99 -13.39 -4.40
CA ALA A 44 12.25 -14.55 -5.26
C ALA A 44 11.62 -15.87 -4.74
N SER A 45 11.06 -15.88 -3.52
CA SER A 45 10.59 -17.10 -2.86
C SER A 45 9.54 -17.85 -3.69
N ASP A 46 8.50 -17.14 -4.15
CA ASP A 46 7.35 -17.76 -4.81
C ASP A 46 7.76 -18.47 -6.10
N VAL A 47 8.57 -17.80 -6.92
CA VAL A 47 9.12 -18.31 -8.18
C VAL A 47 10.08 -19.47 -7.92
N LEU A 48 10.96 -19.35 -6.92
CA LEU A 48 11.93 -20.40 -6.59
C LEU A 48 11.23 -21.67 -6.11
N VAL A 49 10.18 -21.55 -5.29
CA VAL A 49 9.38 -22.70 -4.84
C VAL A 49 8.77 -23.47 -6.02
N ILE A 50 8.21 -22.77 -7.01
CA ILE A 50 7.67 -23.39 -8.23
C ILE A 50 8.77 -24.15 -8.97
N LEU A 51 9.90 -23.49 -9.20
CA LEU A 51 11.01 -24.05 -9.95
C LEU A 51 11.58 -25.29 -9.26
N CYS A 52 11.76 -25.24 -7.94
CA CYS A 52 12.18 -26.36 -7.11
C CYS A 52 11.21 -27.55 -7.25
N CYS A 53 9.89 -27.30 -7.19
CA CYS A 53 8.88 -28.34 -7.36
C CYS A 53 8.92 -28.98 -8.76
N LEU A 54 9.11 -28.18 -9.82
CA LEU A 54 9.26 -28.68 -11.19
C LEU A 54 10.51 -29.54 -11.35
N VAL A 55 11.64 -29.10 -10.78
CA VAL A 55 12.89 -29.87 -10.79
C VAL A 55 12.74 -31.18 -10.01
N LEU A 56 12.10 -31.17 -8.84
CA LEU A 56 11.79 -32.38 -8.07
C LEU A 56 10.93 -33.33 -8.89
N MET A 57 9.90 -32.83 -9.58
CA MET A 57 9.06 -33.63 -10.47
C MET A 57 9.87 -34.36 -11.54
N VAL A 58 10.74 -33.65 -12.24
CA VAL A 58 11.60 -34.24 -13.28
C VAL A 58 12.59 -35.24 -12.68
N CYS A 59 13.29 -34.88 -11.59
CA CYS A 59 14.29 -35.73 -10.96
C CYS A 59 13.69 -37.04 -10.43
N LEU A 60 12.53 -36.97 -9.77
CA LEU A 60 11.82 -38.12 -9.24
C LEU A 60 11.23 -38.98 -10.35
N GLY A 61 10.58 -38.37 -11.34
CA GLY A 61 9.98 -39.09 -12.48
C GLY A 61 11.03 -39.82 -13.32
N GLU A 62 12.18 -39.19 -13.62
CA GLU A 62 13.30 -39.85 -14.30
C GLU A 62 13.99 -40.86 -13.39
N GLY A 63 14.22 -40.53 -12.12
CA GLY A 63 14.95 -41.38 -11.17
C GLY A 63 14.26 -42.73 -10.91
N LEU A 64 12.94 -42.71 -10.69
CA LEU A 64 12.15 -43.92 -10.47
C LEU A 64 12.05 -44.79 -11.72
N ASP A 65 11.93 -44.16 -12.89
CA ASP A 65 11.72 -44.87 -14.15
C ASP A 65 13.03 -45.32 -14.83
N ARG A 66 14.18 -44.77 -14.41
CA ARG A 66 15.51 -45.10 -14.93
C ARG A 66 15.82 -46.59 -14.83
N ASN A 67 15.56 -47.19 -13.67
CA ASN A 67 15.88 -48.60 -13.41
C ASN A 67 15.01 -49.52 -14.28
N ARG A 68 13.74 -49.14 -14.51
CA ARG A 68 12.83 -49.85 -15.41
C ARG A 68 13.29 -49.77 -16.86
N ARG A 69 13.62 -48.58 -17.36
CA ARG A 69 14.09 -48.37 -18.75
C ARG A 69 15.40 -49.09 -19.07
N ARG A 70 16.26 -49.28 -18.06
CA ARG A 70 17.53 -50.01 -18.21
C ARG A 70 17.42 -51.50 -17.87
N LEU A 71 16.23 -52.01 -17.59
CA LEU A 71 15.99 -53.41 -17.21
C LEU A 71 16.76 -53.84 -15.94
N PHE A 72 17.07 -52.90 -15.05
CA PHE A 72 17.73 -53.16 -13.76
C PHE A 72 16.75 -53.36 -12.61
N ASN A 73 15.45 -53.23 -12.86
CA ASN A 73 14.45 -53.17 -11.79
C ASN A 73 14.38 -54.46 -10.97
N ASP A 74 14.52 -55.62 -11.62
CA ASP A 74 14.45 -56.93 -10.96
C ASP A 74 15.63 -57.14 -9.99
N LEU A 75 16.82 -56.68 -10.37
CA LEU A 75 18.01 -56.70 -9.50
C LEU A 75 17.81 -55.83 -8.25
N VAL A 76 17.23 -54.64 -8.42
CA VAL A 76 16.96 -53.71 -7.31
C VAL A 76 15.85 -54.26 -6.41
N HIS A 77 14.80 -54.85 -6.97
CA HIS A 77 13.68 -55.41 -6.23
C HIS A 77 14.03 -56.67 -5.45
N ALA A 78 15.03 -57.44 -5.90
CA ALA A 78 15.55 -58.61 -5.20
C ALA A 78 16.39 -58.27 -3.95
N THR A 79 16.72 -56.99 -3.73
CA THR A 79 17.48 -56.57 -2.54
C THR A 79 16.65 -56.65 -1.26
N THR A 80 17.33 -56.85 -0.13
CA THR A 80 16.73 -56.85 1.22
C THR A 80 16.37 -55.44 1.73
N LEU A 81 16.63 -54.39 0.94
CA LEU A 81 16.35 -53.01 1.32
C LEU A 81 14.84 -52.83 1.55
N PRO A 82 14.38 -52.06 2.55
CA PRO A 82 12.96 -51.71 2.70
C PRO A 82 12.42 -50.86 1.54
N THR A 83 11.12 -50.94 1.24
CA THR A 83 10.49 -50.14 0.16
C THR A 83 10.66 -48.64 0.38
N ALA A 84 10.59 -48.21 1.64
CA ALA A 84 10.87 -46.83 2.02
C ALA A 84 12.27 -46.39 1.56
N ALA A 85 13.31 -47.22 1.75
CA ALA A 85 14.68 -46.89 1.36
C ALA A 85 14.83 -46.72 -0.17
N LEU A 86 14.12 -47.52 -0.97
CA LEU A 86 14.13 -47.39 -2.43
C LEU A 86 13.48 -46.08 -2.92
N LEU A 87 12.45 -45.59 -2.22
CA LEU A 87 11.78 -44.33 -2.55
C LEU A 87 12.53 -43.11 -1.98
N LEU A 88 13.18 -43.26 -0.83
CA LEU A 88 14.00 -42.23 -0.21
C LEU A 88 15.23 -41.87 -1.07
N GLY A 89 15.83 -42.83 -1.77
CA GLY A 89 16.99 -42.58 -2.64
C GLY A 89 16.74 -41.49 -3.70
N PRO A 90 15.73 -41.65 -4.59
CA PRO A 90 15.35 -40.62 -5.56
C PRO A 90 14.93 -39.29 -4.92
N LEU A 91 14.23 -39.33 -3.77
CA LEU A 91 13.85 -38.13 -3.02
C LEU A 91 15.07 -37.34 -2.57
N LEU A 92 16.01 -37.99 -1.89
CA LEU A 92 17.26 -37.37 -1.43
C LEU A 92 18.08 -36.83 -2.61
N SER A 93 18.15 -37.58 -3.71
CA SER A 93 18.82 -37.12 -4.93
C SER A 93 18.17 -35.86 -5.51
N GLY A 94 16.83 -35.80 -5.55
CA GLY A 94 16.10 -34.61 -6.00
C GLY A 94 16.36 -33.42 -5.10
N LEU A 95 16.31 -33.63 -3.78
CA LEU A 95 16.59 -32.58 -2.78
C LEU A 95 18.01 -32.04 -2.90
N VAL A 96 19.02 -32.88 -3.20
CA VAL A 96 20.39 -32.40 -3.46
C VAL A 96 20.44 -31.46 -4.67
N VAL A 97 19.71 -31.77 -5.76
CA VAL A 97 19.64 -30.88 -6.92
C VAL A 97 18.98 -29.56 -6.55
N VAL A 98 17.91 -29.59 -5.77
CA VAL A 98 17.26 -28.37 -5.25
C VAL A 98 18.23 -27.57 -4.37
N SER A 99 19.01 -28.21 -3.49
CA SER A 99 20.00 -27.54 -2.65
C SER A 99 21.08 -26.83 -3.48
N ILE A 100 21.55 -27.45 -4.56
CA ILE A 100 22.50 -26.81 -5.49
C ILE A 100 21.88 -25.57 -6.13
N MET A 101 20.61 -25.66 -6.54
CA MET A 101 19.88 -24.54 -7.15
C MET A 101 19.69 -23.39 -6.15
N VAL A 102 19.23 -23.68 -4.94
CA VAL A 102 19.09 -22.69 -3.86
C VAL A 102 20.44 -22.06 -3.51
N ALA A 103 21.52 -22.82 -3.46
CA ALA A 103 22.86 -22.30 -3.22
C ALA A 103 23.33 -21.36 -4.34
N ALA A 104 23.07 -21.69 -5.61
CA ALA A 104 23.37 -20.82 -6.75
C ALA A 104 22.56 -19.52 -6.73
N SER A 105 21.26 -19.60 -6.41
CA SER A 105 20.40 -18.43 -6.17
C SER A 105 20.92 -17.57 -5.02
N THR A 106 21.43 -18.19 -3.94
CA THR A 106 21.96 -17.48 -2.76
C THR A 106 23.23 -16.74 -3.09
N LEU A 107 24.13 -17.38 -3.84
CA LEU A 107 25.33 -16.72 -4.35
C LEU A 107 24.97 -15.52 -5.26
N THR A 108 23.98 -15.69 -6.13
CA THR A 108 23.52 -14.61 -7.02
C THR A 108 22.97 -13.43 -6.22
N ALA A 109 22.10 -13.69 -5.24
CA ALA A 109 21.57 -12.68 -4.34
C ALA A 109 22.66 -11.95 -3.54
N PHE A 110 23.66 -12.68 -3.05
CA PHE A 110 24.82 -12.08 -2.36
C PHE A 110 25.61 -11.15 -3.28
N LEU A 111 25.83 -11.54 -4.54
CA LEU A 111 26.51 -10.70 -5.52
C LEU A 111 25.71 -9.42 -5.79
N MET A 112 24.38 -9.52 -5.95
CA MET A 112 23.50 -8.36 -6.16
C MET A 112 23.54 -7.37 -4.97
N ILE A 113 23.37 -7.86 -3.75
CA ILE A 113 23.44 -6.99 -2.55
C ILE A 113 24.83 -6.34 -2.46
N ARG A 114 25.89 -7.09 -2.78
CA ARG A 114 27.26 -6.59 -2.77
C ARG A 114 27.51 -5.52 -3.83
N THR A 115 26.87 -5.58 -5.00
CA THR A 115 27.02 -4.54 -6.03
C THR A 115 26.42 -3.21 -5.62
N GLN A 116 25.35 -3.23 -4.81
CA GLN A 116 24.74 -2.01 -4.30
C GLN A 116 25.53 -1.41 -3.12
N GLY A 117 26.07 -2.25 -2.23
CA GLY A 117 26.92 -1.82 -1.12
C GLY A 117 26.21 -1.02 -0.03
N LEU A 118 24.88 -0.95 -0.05
CA LEU A 118 24.05 -0.18 0.89
C LEU A 118 23.50 -1.01 2.07
N SER A 119 23.51 -2.34 1.97
CA SER A 119 22.94 -3.24 2.98
C SER A 119 23.95 -4.25 3.51
N ALA A 120 23.76 -4.69 4.76
CA ALA A 120 24.47 -5.84 5.30
C ALA A 120 23.99 -7.15 4.63
N ILE A 121 24.92 -8.07 4.41
CA ILE A 121 24.62 -9.39 3.85
C ILE A 121 24.44 -10.38 4.99
N GLU A 122 23.25 -10.98 5.06
CA GLU A 122 22.91 -12.01 6.02
C GLU A 122 22.54 -13.31 5.30
N LEU A 123 23.12 -14.43 5.73
CA LEU A 123 22.82 -15.74 5.13
C LEU A 123 21.47 -16.30 5.59
N TRP A 124 21.06 -15.95 6.82
CA TRP A 124 19.91 -16.56 7.47
C TRP A 124 18.58 -16.36 6.70
N PRO A 125 18.24 -15.18 6.16
CA PRO A 125 17.00 -15.02 5.41
C PRO A 125 16.87 -15.97 4.22
N PHE A 126 17.96 -16.22 3.47
CA PHE A 126 17.96 -17.17 2.36
C PHE A 126 17.78 -18.62 2.84
N LEU A 127 18.46 -19.02 3.91
CA LEU A 127 18.24 -20.33 4.54
C LEU A 127 16.80 -20.51 5.01
N TRP A 128 16.21 -19.45 5.55
CA TRP A 128 14.87 -19.48 6.10
C TRP A 128 13.80 -19.55 5.00
N PHE A 129 13.79 -18.59 4.08
CA PHE A 129 12.74 -18.43 3.08
C PHE A 129 12.88 -19.37 1.88
N TRP A 130 14.09 -19.85 1.56
CA TRP A 130 14.27 -20.75 0.40
C TRP A 130 14.45 -22.22 0.78
N TRP A 131 14.72 -22.52 2.05
CA TRP A 131 14.91 -23.88 2.52
C TRP A 131 13.98 -24.25 3.66
N ILE A 132 14.12 -23.64 4.84
CA ILE A 132 13.43 -24.12 6.05
C ILE A 132 11.90 -24.01 5.91
N LEU A 133 11.37 -22.86 5.49
CA LEU A 133 9.93 -22.66 5.34
C LEU A 133 9.32 -23.46 4.16
N PRO A 134 9.96 -23.52 2.97
CA PRO A 134 9.41 -24.30 1.85
C PRO A 134 9.63 -25.81 1.95
N MET A 135 10.55 -26.31 2.80
CA MET A 135 10.89 -27.73 2.88
C MET A 135 9.66 -28.66 3.06
N PRO A 136 8.69 -28.36 3.95
CA PRO A 136 7.43 -29.09 3.99
C PRO A 136 6.69 -29.18 2.64
N GLY A 137 6.68 -28.09 1.88
CA GLY A 137 6.08 -28.03 0.54
C GLY A 137 6.84 -28.88 -0.48
N PHE A 138 8.18 -28.88 -0.43
CA PHE A 138 9.00 -29.76 -1.27
C PHE A 138 8.74 -31.23 -0.97
N LEU A 139 8.63 -31.60 0.31
CA LEU A 139 8.26 -32.95 0.71
C LEU A 139 6.85 -33.32 0.27
N LEU A 140 5.88 -32.41 0.38
CA LEU A 140 4.52 -32.63 -0.11
C LEU A 140 4.50 -32.89 -1.63
N SER A 141 5.13 -32.00 -2.40
CA SER A 141 5.23 -32.14 -3.86
C SER A 141 5.86 -33.48 -4.24
N ALA A 142 7.00 -33.81 -3.62
CA ALA A 142 7.68 -35.08 -3.84
C ALA A 142 6.82 -36.29 -3.46
N SER A 143 6.11 -36.25 -2.33
CA SER A 143 5.22 -37.34 -1.91
C SER A 143 4.05 -37.54 -2.87
N ILE A 144 3.47 -36.48 -3.45
CA ILE A 144 2.44 -36.58 -4.50
C ILE A 144 3.00 -37.32 -5.73
N ILE A 145 4.21 -36.96 -6.15
CA ILE A 145 4.90 -37.58 -7.28
C ILE A 145 5.18 -39.06 -7.02
N LEU A 146 5.76 -39.38 -5.85
CA LEU A 146 6.07 -40.75 -5.43
C LEU A 146 4.80 -41.61 -5.33
N ALA A 147 3.74 -41.10 -4.70
CA ALA A 147 2.47 -41.82 -4.56
C ALA A 147 1.82 -42.08 -5.92
N THR A 148 1.82 -41.08 -6.79
CA THR A 148 1.29 -41.20 -8.16
C THR A 148 2.05 -42.25 -8.96
N TYR A 149 3.38 -42.23 -8.91
CA TYR A 149 4.19 -43.25 -9.59
C TYR A 149 3.97 -44.64 -9.00
N ALA A 150 3.89 -44.76 -7.66
CA ALA A 150 3.62 -46.03 -6.99
C ALA A 150 2.27 -46.63 -7.40
N MET A 151 1.25 -45.80 -7.62
CA MET A 151 -0.09 -46.22 -8.04
C MET A 151 -0.20 -46.54 -9.55
N THR A 152 0.45 -45.73 -10.40
CA THR A 152 0.25 -45.80 -11.86
C THR A 152 1.38 -46.49 -12.61
N ARG A 153 2.58 -46.52 -12.04
CA ARG A 153 3.85 -46.89 -12.69
C ARG A 153 4.08 -46.19 -14.04
N SER A 154 3.53 -44.98 -14.20
CA SER A 154 3.61 -44.20 -15.43
C SER A 154 4.29 -42.87 -15.19
N ARG A 155 5.40 -42.64 -15.91
CA ARG A 155 6.09 -41.35 -15.90
C ARG A 155 5.20 -40.22 -16.41
N ALA A 156 4.45 -40.48 -17.48
CA ALA A 156 3.55 -39.50 -18.07
C ALA A 156 2.42 -39.12 -17.09
N ALA A 157 1.83 -40.09 -16.39
CA ALA A 157 0.80 -39.81 -15.37
C ALA A 157 1.38 -39.02 -14.19
N THR A 158 2.61 -39.33 -13.79
CA THR A 158 3.32 -38.63 -12.71
C THR A 158 3.54 -37.15 -13.07
N TYR A 159 3.99 -36.86 -14.30
CA TYR A 159 4.14 -35.48 -14.77
C TYR A 159 2.79 -34.76 -14.93
N ALA A 160 1.78 -35.43 -15.48
CA ALA A 160 0.46 -34.84 -15.67
C ALA A 160 -0.20 -34.44 -14.33
N ILE A 161 -0.16 -35.32 -13.33
CA ILE A 161 -0.75 -35.05 -12.01
C ILE A 161 0.06 -34.00 -11.24
N GLY A 162 1.39 -34.09 -11.27
CA GLY A 162 2.25 -33.09 -10.65
C GLY A 162 2.05 -31.68 -11.23
N LEU A 163 1.96 -31.59 -12.57
CA LEU A 163 1.69 -30.32 -13.26
C LEU A 163 0.28 -29.81 -12.96
N LEU A 164 -0.73 -30.68 -12.99
CA LEU A 164 -2.11 -30.30 -12.65
C LEU A 164 -2.21 -29.72 -11.23
N PHE A 165 -1.52 -30.34 -10.26
CA PHE A 165 -1.45 -29.85 -8.89
C PHE A 165 -0.84 -28.44 -8.79
N LEU A 166 0.28 -28.20 -9.49
CA LEU A 166 0.90 -26.87 -9.55
C LEU A 166 -0.01 -25.86 -10.26
N MET A 167 -0.59 -26.22 -11.41
CA MET A 167 -1.49 -25.33 -12.18
C MET A 167 -2.76 -24.99 -11.39
N THR A 168 -3.32 -25.93 -10.63
CA THR A 168 -4.47 -25.66 -9.74
C THR A 168 -4.06 -24.74 -8.60
N THR A 169 -2.87 -24.93 -8.02
CA THR A 169 -2.34 -24.02 -6.99
C THR A 169 -2.17 -22.60 -7.54
N VAL A 170 -1.58 -22.43 -8.74
CA VAL A 170 -1.46 -21.13 -9.41
C VAL A 170 -2.83 -20.53 -9.74
N ALA A 171 -3.78 -21.33 -10.24
CA ALA A 171 -5.13 -20.85 -10.54
C ALA A 171 -5.88 -20.37 -9.27
N LEU A 172 -5.70 -21.06 -8.15
CA LEU A 172 -6.24 -20.62 -6.85
C LEU A 172 -5.55 -19.34 -6.37
N HIS A 173 -4.25 -19.19 -6.61
CA HIS A 173 -3.50 -18.01 -6.22
C HIS A 173 -4.00 -16.77 -6.98
N LEU A 174 -4.06 -16.86 -8.30
CA LEU A 174 -4.53 -15.78 -9.19
C LEU A 174 -5.99 -15.38 -8.94
N ARG A 175 -6.81 -16.30 -8.42
CA ARG A 175 -8.21 -16.03 -8.04
C ARG A 175 -8.37 -15.56 -6.59
N GLY A 176 -7.28 -15.42 -5.83
CA GLY A 176 -7.34 -15.11 -4.40
C GLY A 176 -8.00 -16.20 -3.55
N GLY A 177 -8.08 -17.44 -4.03
CA GLY A 177 -8.71 -18.58 -3.34
C GLY A 177 -7.79 -19.33 -2.37
N LEU A 178 -6.51 -18.92 -2.29
CA LEU A 178 -5.46 -19.62 -1.54
C LEU A 178 -5.45 -19.17 -0.06
N SER A 179 -6.23 -19.85 0.77
CA SER A 179 -6.27 -19.61 2.24
C SER A 179 -5.06 -20.24 2.94
N TRP A 180 -4.79 -19.85 4.20
CA TRP A 180 -3.75 -20.49 5.04
C TRP A 180 -3.84 -22.02 5.12
N VAL A 181 -5.00 -22.65 4.90
CA VAL A 181 -5.13 -24.11 4.89
C VAL A 181 -4.57 -24.71 3.60
N LEU A 182 -4.84 -24.08 2.46
CA LEU A 182 -4.42 -24.55 1.14
C LEU A 182 -3.06 -24.01 0.72
N ASN A 183 -2.52 -23.02 1.44
CA ASN A 183 -1.25 -22.36 1.15
C ASN A 183 -0.05 -23.18 1.58
N TRP A 184 0.10 -24.36 0.97
CA TRP A 184 1.28 -25.20 1.10
C TRP A 184 2.57 -24.53 0.55
N PRO A 185 2.56 -23.64 -0.47
CA PRO A 185 3.79 -23.00 -0.93
C PRO A 185 4.14 -21.69 -0.19
N LEU A 186 3.24 -21.16 0.64
CA LEU A 186 3.35 -19.87 1.35
C LEU A 186 3.39 -18.63 0.44
N TRP A 187 2.75 -18.69 -0.73
CA TRP A 187 2.70 -17.54 -1.64
C TRP A 187 1.87 -16.40 -1.08
N SER A 188 2.42 -15.19 -1.18
CA SER A 188 1.80 -13.92 -0.79
C SER A 188 1.19 -13.87 0.62
N VAL A 189 1.71 -14.67 1.55
CA VAL A 189 1.33 -14.64 2.99
C VAL A 189 2.43 -14.13 3.91
N LEU A 190 3.66 -14.13 3.42
CA LEU A 190 4.81 -13.57 4.11
C LEU A 190 5.03 -12.15 3.60
N THR A 191 5.45 -11.25 4.48
CA THR A 191 5.72 -9.84 4.18
C THR A 191 7.15 -9.53 4.60
N ALA A 192 7.92 -8.91 3.71
CA ALA A 192 9.30 -8.53 4.01
C ALA A 192 9.28 -7.28 4.87
N THR A 193 10.02 -7.29 5.97
CA THR A 193 10.33 -6.09 6.73
C THR A 193 11.71 -6.20 7.33
N ASP A 194 12.42 -5.07 7.41
CA ASP A 194 13.75 -5.00 8.01
C ASP A 194 13.68 -4.61 9.51
N PHE A 195 12.47 -4.42 10.06
CA PHE A 195 12.20 -4.21 11.48
C PHE A 195 12.41 -5.48 12.31
N GLY A 196 13.67 -5.74 12.69
CA GLY A 196 14.04 -6.78 13.67
C GLY A 196 14.08 -8.21 13.13
N SER A 197 14.69 -9.11 13.90
CA SER A 197 15.31 -10.39 13.49
C SER A 197 14.35 -11.50 13.00
N GLY A 198 13.45 -11.26 12.04
CA GLY A 198 12.70 -12.32 11.34
C GLY A 198 11.95 -13.34 12.22
N ALA A 199 11.69 -13.05 13.50
CA ALA A 199 11.43 -14.07 14.52
C ALA A 199 10.00 -14.12 15.07
N ASN A 200 9.11 -13.19 14.71
CA ASN A 200 7.68 -13.30 15.03
C ASN A 200 6.87 -13.59 13.78
N LEU A 201 7.20 -14.72 13.14
CA LEU A 201 6.29 -15.34 12.19
C LEU A 201 5.00 -15.69 12.92
N PRO A 202 3.84 -15.46 12.30
CA PRO A 202 2.58 -15.71 12.97
C PRO A 202 2.49 -17.20 13.33
N ASP A 203 2.03 -17.53 14.54
CA ASP A 203 1.89 -18.92 15.01
C ASP A 203 1.11 -19.83 14.04
N VAL A 204 0.25 -19.24 13.20
CA VAL A 204 -0.50 -19.95 12.15
C VAL A 204 0.45 -20.67 11.17
N LEU A 205 1.66 -20.15 10.97
CA LEU A 205 2.68 -20.76 10.12
C LEU A 205 3.07 -22.14 10.64
N ILE A 206 3.24 -22.31 11.96
CA ILE A 206 3.57 -23.61 12.57
C ILE A 206 2.49 -24.63 12.24
N HIS A 207 1.22 -24.23 12.34
CA HIS A 207 0.07 -25.09 12.04
C HIS A 207 0.01 -25.43 10.56
N ASN A 208 0.23 -24.46 9.68
CA ASN A 208 0.25 -24.67 8.24
C ASN A 208 1.42 -25.59 7.80
N ARG A 209 2.64 -25.41 8.34
CA ARG A 209 3.78 -26.28 8.07
C ARG A 209 3.55 -27.69 8.61
N SER A 210 2.97 -27.81 9.80
CA SER A 210 2.60 -29.10 10.40
C SER A 210 1.55 -29.84 9.57
N LEU A 211 0.51 -29.13 9.10
CA LEU A 211 -0.49 -29.66 8.17
C LEU A 211 0.16 -30.19 6.90
N THR A 212 1.02 -29.38 6.28
CA THR A 212 1.71 -29.72 5.03
C THR A 212 2.57 -30.98 5.21
N LEU A 213 3.32 -31.07 6.31
CA LEU A 213 4.12 -32.24 6.66
C LEU A 213 3.26 -33.49 6.91
N ALA A 214 2.13 -33.34 7.61
CA ALA A 214 1.24 -34.46 7.89
C ALA A 214 0.65 -35.05 6.60
N VAL A 215 0.22 -34.19 5.67
CA VAL A 215 -0.27 -34.62 4.34
C VAL A 215 0.86 -35.26 3.54
N ALA A 216 2.07 -34.67 3.53
CA ALA A 216 3.24 -35.23 2.85
C ALA A 216 3.61 -36.62 3.38
N GLY A 217 3.59 -36.80 4.70
CA GLY A 217 3.88 -38.07 5.37
C GLY A 217 2.83 -39.14 5.04
N LEU A 218 1.54 -38.80 5.05
CA LEU A 218 0.47 -39.70 4.65
C LEU A 218 0.65 -40.18 3.20
N LEU A 219 0.90 -39.26 2.27
CA LEU A 219 1.13 -39.58 0.86
C LEU A 219 2.39 -40.43 0.66
N PHE A 220 3.45 -40.18 1.42
CA PHE A 220 4.65 -41.03 1.41
C PHE A 220 4.35 -42.45 1.89
N CYS A 221 3.59 -42.60 2.98
CA CYS A 221 3.13 -43.90 3.47
C CYS A 221 2.30 -44.64 2.41
N VAL A 222 1.39 -43.93 1.71
CA VAL A 222 0.64 -44.48 0.57
C VAL A 222 1.59 -44.92 -0.54
N ALA A 223 2.61 -44.12 -0.87
CA ALA A 223 3.61 -44.49 -1.86
C ALA A 223 4.33 -45.78 -1.46
N VAL A 224 4.85 -45.88 -0.24
CA VAL A 224 5.53 -47.08 0.27
C VAL A 224 4.61 -48.30 0.24
N TRP A 225 3.35 -48.13 0.64
CA TRP A 225 2.38 -49.21 0.69
C TRP A 225 1.96 -49.71 -0.71
N ARG A 226 1.78 -48.79 -1.66
CA ARG A 226 1.35 -49.12 -3.02
C ARG A 226 2.49 -49.48 -3.96
N TYR A 227 3.73 -49.17 -3.59
CA TYR A 227 4.89 -49.49 -4.41
C TYR A 227 5.17 -50.99 -4.41
N ARG A 228 4.58 -51.68 -5.41
CA ARG A 228 4.76 -53.10 -5.62
C ARG A 228 6.20 -53.40 -6.04
N ARG A 229 6.77 -54.50 -5.55
CA ARG A 229 8.09 -55.01 -5.98
C ARG A 229 8.01 -56.24 -6.87
N THR A 230 6.86 -56.91 -6.87
CA THR A 230 6.58 -58.07 -7.73
C THR A 230 5.65 -57.67 -8.87
N GLU A 231 5.74 -58.39 -9.98
CA GLU A 231 4.71 -58.34 -11.03
C GLU A 231 3.43 -59.05 -10.55
N VAL A 232 2.29 -58.70 -11.14
CA VAL A 232 1.00 -59.27 -10.74
C VAL A 232 0.88 -60.66 -11.33
N ASP A 233 1.02 -61.68 -10.48
CA ASP A 233 0.64 -63.05 -10.83
C ASP A 233 -0.90 -63.18 -10.70
N THR A 234 -1.57 -63.64 -11.75
CA THR A 234 -3.04 -63.70 -11.83
C THR A 234 -3.68 -64.67 -10.83
N LYS A 235 -2.88 -65.46 -10.10
CA LYS A 235 -3.33 -66.51 -9.19
C LYS A 235 -3.14 -66.24 -7.69
N THR A 236 -2.43 -65.19 -7.28
CA THR A 236 -2.18 -64.91 -5.85
C THR A 236 -2.92 -63.66 -5.37
N SER A 237 -3.84 -63.87 -4.42
CA SER A 237 -4.53 -62.78 -3.73
C SER A 237 -3.56 -62.05 -2.79
N ILE A 238 -3.53 -60.72 -2.92
CA ILE A 238 -2.67 -59.84 -2.15
C ILE A 238 -3.20 -59.79 -0.70
N ARG A 239 -2.45 -60.31 0.28
CA ARG A 239 -2.72 -60.05 1.70
C ARG A 239 -2.18 -58.68 2.08
N ILE A 240 -3.08 -57.72 2.23
CA ILE A 240 -2.80 -56.43 2.87
C ILE A 240 -2.77 -56.67 4.39
N PRO A 241 -1.71 -56.31 5.13
CA PRO A 241 -1.73 -56.38 6.59
C PRO A 241 -2.70 -55.31 7.12
N GLY A 242 -3.92 -55.72 7.44
CA GLY A 242 -5.03 -54.80 7.74
C GLY A 242 -4.81 -53.93 8.98
N GLN A 243 -4.20 -54.45 10.06
CA GLN A 243 -4.11 -53.72 11.33
C GLN A 243 -3.15 -52.51 11.29
N THR A 244 -2.00 -52.61 10.63
CA THR A 244 -1.02 -51.51 10.54
C THR A 244 -1.56 -50.35 9.71
N PHE A 245 -2.39 -50.63 8.71
CA PHE A 245 -3.00 -49.61 7.85
C PHE A 245 -3.98 -48.72 8.61
N TRP A 246 -4.83 -49.30 9.47
CA TRP A 246 -5.79 -48.56 10.27
C TRP A 246 -5.12 -47.60 11.26
N TRP A 247 -4.05 -48.02 11.94
CA TRP A 247 -3.34 -47.12 12.87
C TRP A 247 -2.67 -45.94 12.16
N VAL A 248 -2.08 -46.17 10.98
CA VAL A 248 -1.45 -45.10 10.19
C VAL A 248 -2.49 -44.10 9.68
N THR A 249 -3.65 -44.55 9.20
CA THR A 249 -4.70 -43.64 8.73
C THR A 249 -5.37 -42.87 9.86
N THR A 250 -5.58 -43.48 11.03
CA THR A 250 -6.11 -42.80 12.22
C THR A 250 -5.15 -41.73 12.74
N LEU A 251 -3.86 -42.04 12.91
CA LEU A 251 -2.85 -41.06 13.36
C LEU A 251 -2.65 -39.92 12.36
N ALA A 252 -2.67 -40.23 11.06
CA ALA A 252 -2.62 -39.22 10.01
C ALA A 252 -3.84 -38.29 10.03
N SER A 253 -5.04 -38.84 10.30
CA SER A 253 -6.26 -38.04 10.37
C SER A 253 -6.20 -37.00 11.49
N VAL A 254 -5.74 -37.37 12.69
CA VAL A 254 -5.56 -36.42 13.80
C VAL A 254 -4.50 -35.36 13.46
N SER A 255 -3.38 -35.78 12.88
CA SER A 255 -2.25 -34.90 12.53
C SER A 255 -2.58 -33.89 11.41
N ILE A 256 -3.61 -34.17 10.59
CA ILE A 256 -4.12 -33.28 9.54
C ILE A 256 -5.25 -32.40 10.08
N LEU A 257 -6.23 -33.01 10.76
CA LEU A 257 -7.45 -32.31 11.18
C LEU A 257 -7.17 -31.27 12.26
N TRP A 258 -6.26 -31.53 13.20
CA TRP A 258 -5.98 -30.59 14.30
C TRP A 258 -5.33 -29.28 13.80
N PRO A 259 -4.23 -29.29 13.02
CA PRO A 259 -3.67 -28.04 12.52
C PRO A 259 -4.63 -27.31 11.57
N ALA A 260 -5.39 -28.03 10.74
CA ALA A 260 -6.39 -27.42 9.88
C ALA A 260 -7.50 -26.73 10.69
N PHE A 261 -7.99 -27.37 11.75
CA PHE A 261 -8.97 -26.80 12.66
C PHE A 261 -8.44 -25.52 13.32
N GLU A 262 -7.20 -25.51 13.82
CA GLU A 262 -6.63 -24.35 14.48
C GLU A 262 -6.43 -23.16 13.52
N ILE A 263 -6.03 -23.42 12.27
CA ILE A 263 -5.97 -22.38 11.22
C ILE A 263 -7.37 -21.80 10.97
N LEU A 264 -8.37 -22.66 10.75
CA LEU A 264 -9.75 -22.22 10.48
C LEU A 264 -10.34 -21.45 11.67
N ARG A 265 -10.07 -21.88 12.89
CA ARG A 265 -10.50 -21.21 14.12
C ARG A 265 -9.94 -19.79 14.23
N ARG A 266 -8.68 -19.57 13.84
CA ARG A 266 -8.02 -18.25 13.86
C ARG A 266 -8.51 -17.33 12.74
N ILE A 267 -8.80 -17.88 11.56
CA ILE A 267 -9.45 -17.13 10.47
C ILE A 267 -10.85 -16.70 10.91
N GLU A 268 -11.61 -17.59 11.54
CA GLU A 268 -12.97 -17.31 12.01
C GLU A 268 -13.00 -16.24 13.12
N SER A 269 -11.93 -16.11 13.92
CA SER A 269 -11.79 -15.02 14.89
C SER A 269 -11.27 -13.70 14.30
N GLY A 270 -10.83 -13.70 13.04
CA GLY A 270 -10.30 -12.53 12.36
C GLY A 270 -11.37 -11.76 11.55
N PRO A 271 -10.95 -10.70 10.83
CA PRO A 271 -11.87 -9.84 10.07
C PRO A 271 -12.56 -10.57 8.90
N ASP A 272 -11.94 -11.63 8.37
CA ASP A 272 -12.48 -12.42 7.26
C ASP A 272 -13.34 -13.61 7.73
N GLY A 273 -13.58 -13.71 9.05
CA GLY A 273 -14.44 -14.73 9.65
C GLY A 273 -15.91 -14.48 9.32
N GLN A 274 -16.71 -15.55 9.30
CA GLN A 274 -18.14 -15.44 8.97
C GLN A 274 -18.87 -14.55 9.98
N LYS A 275 -18.54 -14.65 11.27
CA LYS A 275 -19.09 -13.77 12.32
C LYS A 275 -18.79 -12.30 12.07
N ALA A 276 -17.53 -11.94 11.78
CA ALA A 276 -17.12 -10.56 11.56
C ALA A 276 -17.80 -9.96 10.31
N GLN A 277 -17.85 -10.72 9.20
CA GLN A 277 -18.53 -10.29 7.99
C GLN A 277 -20.04 -10.13 8.18
N THR A 278 -20.68 -11.06 8.90
CA THR A 278 -22.11 -10.97 9.22
C THR A 278 -22.41 -9.74 10.07
N LEU A 279 -21.56 -9.47 11.07
CA LEU A 279 -21.69 -8.29 11.93
C LEU A 279 -21.51 -6.99 11.13
N ALA A 280 -20.49 -6.90 10.28
CA ALA A 280 -20.26 -5.72 9.44
C ALA A 280 -21.42 -5.48 8.46
N GLN A 281 -21.95 -6.53 7.82
CA GLN A 281 -23.13 -6.40 6.95
C GLN A 281 -24.38 -6.00 7.73
N ALA A 282 -24.58 -6.55 8.94
CA ALA A 282 -25.68 -6.20 9.82
C ALA A 282 -25.57 -4.73 10.28
N TYR A 283 -24.37 -4.29 10.66
CA TYR A 283 -24.06 -2.91 10.99
C TYR A 283 -24.46 -1.97 9.85
N TRP A 284 -23.98 -2.22 8.63
CA TRP A 284 -24.31 -1.38 7.48
C TRP A 284 -25.82 -1.34 7.22
N ARG A 285 -26.48 -2.51 7.17
CA ARG A 285 -27.93 -2.60 6.91
C ARG A 285 -28.78 -1.90 7.96
N GLN A 286 -28.40 -2.01 9.24
CA GLN A 286 -29.18 -1.45 10.35
C GLN A 286 -28.94 0.06 10.56
N ASN A 287 -27.77 0.57 10.13
CA ASN A 287 -27.30 1.90 10.53
C ASN A 287 -27.03 2.86 9.36
N SER A 288 -26.92 2.40 8.12
CA SER A 288 -26.66 3.29 6.95
C SER A 288 -27.77 4.32 6.71
N ALA A 289 -29.04 3.93 6.83
CA ALA A 289 -30.15 4.88 6.76
C ALA A 289 -30.18 5.81 7.99
N PHE A 290 -29.84 5.28 9.16
CA PHE A 290 -29.77 6.01 10.43
C PHE A 290 -28.64 7.06 10.42
N ALA A 291 -27.56 6.83 9.66
CA ALA A 291 -26.41 7.74 9.57
C ALA A 291 -26.77 9.10 8.97
N ARG A 292 -27.75 9.17 8.05
CA ARG A 292 -28.06 10.42 7.32
C ARG A 292 -28.75 11.47 8.17
N ASP A 293 -29.60 11.03 9.09
CA ASP A 293 -30.56 11.88 9.78
C ASP A 293 -30.20 12.10 11.26
N MET A 294 -29.08 11.56 11.72
CA MET A 294 -28.70 11.58 13.13
C MET A 294 -27.80 12.77 13.50
N PRO A 295 -28.06 13.42 14.65
CA PRO A 295 -27.11 14.35 15.23
C PRO A 295 -25.85 13.60 15.68
N HIS A 296 -24.69 14.03 15.18
CA HIS A 296 -23.41 13.57 15.70
C HIS A 296 -23.14 14.25 17.04
N PRO A 297 -22.69 13.52 18.08
CA PRO A 297 -22.29 14.17 19.31
C PRO A 297 -21.10 15.09 19.02
N ARG A 298 -21.25 16.38 19.35
CA ARG A 298 -20.21 17.37 19.16
C ARG A 298 -19.15 17.22 20.25
N ILE A 299 -18.12 16.46 19.95
CA ILE A 299 -16.95 16.30 20.81
C ILE A 299 -16.11 17.57 20.72
N VAL A 300 -15.78 18.17 21.87
CA VAL A 300 -14.91 19.34 21.94
C VAL A 300 -13.52 19.02 22.51
N HIS A 301 -13.44 17.99 23.35
CA HIS A 301 -12.19 17.54 23.95
C HIS A 301 -12.18 16.02 24.16
N LEU A 302 -11.02 15.39 23.93
CA LEU A 302 -10.73 13.99 24.22
C LEU A 302 -9.58 13.89 25.23
N THR A 303 -9.79 13.15 26.32
CA THR A 303 -8.69 12.64 27.15
C THR A 303 -8.58 11.13 26.92
N LEU A 304 -7.40 10.63 26.56
CA LEU A 304 -7.18 9.21 26.29
C LEU A 304 -5.94 8.71 27.05
N ASP A 305 -6.13 7.69 27.88
CA ASP A 305 -5.05 6.92 28.50
C ASP A 305 -4.98 5.55 27.82
N LEU A 306 -3.84 5.28 27.18
CA LEU A 306 -3.60 4.10 26.39
C LEU A 306 -2.41 3.32 26.95
N ARG A 307 -2.61 2.04 27.24
CA ARG A 307 -1.54 1.11 27.57
C ARG A 307 -1.39 0.09 26.45
N ILE A 308 -0.19 0.00 25.89
CA ILE A 308 0.16 -0.94 24.81
C ILE A 308 1.14 -2.01 25.28
N GLU A 309 0.95 -3.23 24.78
CA GLU A 309 1.81 -4.39 25.01
C GLU A 309 2.16 -5.04 23.66
N PRO A 310 3.22 -4.55 22.96
CA PRO A 310 3.62 -4.98 21.63
C PRO A 310 3.79 -6.50 21.45
N ASP A 311 4.43 -7.17 22.40
CA ASP A 311 4.73 -8.61 22.32
C ASP A 311 3.46 -9.48 22.46
N ALA A 312 2.44 -8.98 23.16
CA ALA A 312 1.15 -9.65 23.30
C ALA A 312 0.16 -9.30 22.17
N GLY A 313 0.42 -8.22 21.42
CA GLY A 313 -0.49 -7.66 20.43
C GLY A 313 -1.75 -7.05 21.04
N THR A 314 -1.68 -6.56 22.27
CA THR A 314 -2.84 -6.11 23.06
C THR A 314 -2.72 -4.67 23.52
N MET A 315 -3.86 -4.05 23.79
CA MET A 315 -3.98 -2.76 24.43
C MET A 315 -5.13 -2.73 25.44
N SER A 316 -5.02 -1.83 26.41
CA SER A 316 -6.13 -1.38 27.24
C SER A 316 -6.22 0.13 27.15
N ALA A 317 -7.43 0.65 26.96
CA ALA A 317 -7.65 2.08 26.86
C ALA A 317 -8.80 2.51 27.76
N SER A 318 -8.63 3.66 28.38
CA SER A 318 -9.69 4.40 29.06
C SER A 318 -9.63 5.85 28.62
N GLY A 319 -10.78 6.48 28.46
CA GLY A 319 -10.81 7.84 27.99
C GLY A 319 -12.11 8.52 28.29
N THR A 320 -12.15 9.80 27.95
CA THR A 320 -13.26 10.68 28.22
C THR A 320 -13.48 11.61 27.04
N TYR A 321 -14.72 11.65 26.56
CA TYR A 321 -15.20 12.67 25.63
C TYR A 321 -15.95 13.74 26.40
N ASP A 322 -15.53 15.00 26.25
CA ASP A 322 -16.34 16.14 26.62
C ASP A 322 -17.24 16.49 25.43
N ILE A 323 -18.56 16.26 25.60
CA ILE A 323 -19.57 16.41 24.55
C ILE A 323 -20.37 17.68 24.83
N GLN A 324 -20.42 18.57 23.85
CA GLN A 324 -21.24 19.77 23.88
C GLN A 324 -22.67 19.44 23.49
N SER A 325 -23.65 19.90 24.28
CA SER A 325 -25.07 19.74 23.96
C SER A 325 -25.54 20.91 23.10
N ASP A 326 -25.75 20.68 21.80
CA ASP A 326 -26.25 21.72 20.88
C ASP A 326 -27.76 22.00 21.10
N HIS A 327 -28.48 21.13 21.83
CA HIS A 327 -29.91 21.25 22.11
C HIS A 327 -30.21 21.01 23.60
N GLY A 328 -30.96 21.91 24.24
CA GLY A 328 -31.49 21.75 25.61
C GLY A 328 -32.66 20.76 25.72
N GLY A 329 -32.70 19.74 24.85
CA GLY A 329 -33.78 18.77 24.75
C GLY A 329 -33.49 17.47 25.53
N THR A 330 -34.54 16.81 26.01
CA THR A 330 -34.49 15.68 26.94
C THR A 330 -34.31 14.29 26.30
N ASP A 331 -34.10 14.18 24.98
CA ASP A 331 -34.05 12.88 24.26
C ASP A 331 -32.94 12.82 23.16
N VAL A 332 -31.72 13.27 23.46
CA VAL A 332 -30.60 13.18 22.49
C VAL A 332 -29.89 11.84 22.63
N VAL A 333 -29.97 10.97 21.62
CA VAL A 333 -29.20 9.72 21.55
C VAL A 333 -27.80 10.01 21.03
N TRP A 334 -26.76 9.51 21.72
CA TRP A 334 -25.38 9.60 21.24
C TRP A 334 -24.92 8.27 20.64
N PRO A 335 -24.82 8.16 19.31
CA PRO A 335 -24.30 6.99 18.64
C PRO A 335 -22.77 6.92 18.74
N PHE A 336 -22.22 5.75 19.06
CA PHE A 336 -20.79 5.45 19.00
C PHE A 336 -20.55 4.10 18.34
N THR A 337 -19.72 4.08 17.31
CA THR A 337 -19.22 2.85 16.68
C THR A 337 -18.10 2.26 17.51
N VAL A 338 -18.28 1.01 17.92
CA VAL A 338 -17.34 0.26 18.74
C VAL A 338 -16.62 -0.76 17.84
N GLY A 339 -15.28 -0.78 17.94
CA GLY A 339 -14.45 -1.70 17.18
C GLY A 339 -14.82 -3.16 17.46
N PRO A 340 -14.88 -4.03 16.44
CA PRO A 340 -15.25 -5.44 16.63
C PRO A 340 -14.24 -6.22 17.48
N GLY A 341 -13.03 -5.69 17.65
CA GLY A 341 -11.99 -6.26 18.52
C GLY A 341 -12.11 -5.87 20.00
N PHE A 342 -13.01 -4.95 20.36
CA PHE A 342 -13.08 -4.41 21.72
C PHE A 342 -13.82 -5.37 22.66
N ARG A 343 -13.30 -5.48 23.88
CA ARG A 343 -13.81 -6.31 24.97
C ARG A 343 -13.98 -5.47 26.22
N ASN A 344 -14.89 -5.90 27.10
CA ASN A 344 -15.13 -5.24 28.38
C ASN A 344 -15.47 -3.74 28.22
N VAL A 345 -16.21 -3.39 27.17
CA VAL A 345 -16.57 -1.99 26.87
C VAL A 345 -17.51 -1.47 27.95
N ARG A 346 -17.07 -0.42 28.66
CA ARG A 346 -17.85 0.26 29.70
C ARG A 346 -18.08 1.71 29.33
N TRP A 347 -19.26 2.21 29.68
CA TRP A 347 -19.66 3.60 29.50
C TRP A 347 -20.09 4.19 30.84
N GLN A 348 -19.66 5.41 31.11
CA GLN A 348 -20.19 6.20 32.23
C GLN A 348 -20.43 7.63 31.77
N ILE A 349 -21.48 8.26 32.28
CA ILE A 349 -21.78 9.67 32.02
C ILE A 349 -21.78 10.43 33.33
N ASP A 350 -20.94 11.45 33.44
CA ASP A 350 -20.74 12.22 34.67
C ASP A 350 -20.48 11.36 35.93
N GLY A 351 -19.92 10.15 35.74
CA GLY A 351 -19.63 9.17 36.82
C GLY A 351 -20.69 8.08 37.00
N ASP A 352 -21.88 8.22 36.41
CA ASP A 352 -22.95 7.22 36.48
C ASP A 352 -22.82 6.19 35.36
N GLY A 353 -22.95 4.90 35.69
CA GLY A 353 -22.89 3.82 34.70
C GLY A 353 -24.01 3.89 33.66
N LEU A 354 -23.67 3.67 32.39
CA LEU A 354 -24.61 3.72 31.28
C LEU A 354 -24.56 2.40 30.47
N ILE A 355 -25.73 1.80 30.24
CA ILE A 355 -25.87 0.61 29.39
C ILE A 355 -26.34 1.06 28.01
N PRO A 356 -25.56 0.83 26.94
CA PRO A 356 -25.96 1.17 25.57
C PRO A 356 -27.01 0.21 25.02
N GLU A 357 -27.83 0.70 24.08
CA GLU A 357 -28.49 -0.18 23.11
C GLU A 357 -27.49 -0.51 22.00
N ASP A 358 -27.17 -1.79 21.80
CA ASP A 358 -26.24 -2.24 20.76
C ASP A 358 -26.99 -2.58 19.46
N ARG A 359 -26.63 -1.89 18.38
CA ARG A 359 -27.10 -2.13 17.00
C ARG A 359 -25.97 -2.65 16.13
N SER A 360 -25.53 -3.88 16.41
CA SER A 360 -24.49 -4.59 15.65
C SER A 360 -23.13 -3.88 15.66
N GLY A 361 -22.72 -3.32 16.80
CA GLY A 361 -21.46 -2.56 16.96
C GLY A 361 -21.66 -1.04 16.97
N LEU A 362 -22.88 -0.54 16.75
CA LEU A 362 -23.26 0.84 17.03
C LEU A 362 -23.92 0.91 18.40
N HIS A 363 -23.23 1.46 19.39
CA HIS A 363 -23.75 1.70 20.72
C HIS A 363 -24.53 3.01 20.76
N LEU A 364 -25.82 2.93 21.04
CA LEU A 364 -26.69 4.08 21.26
C LEU A 364 -26.77 4.40 22.75
N LEU A 365 -26.18 5.53 23.14
CA LEU A 365 -26.12 5.99 24.52
C LEU A 365 -27.23 7.02 24.75
N ARG A 366 -28.06 6.81 25.79
CA ARG A 366 -29.14 7.71 26.17
C ARG A 366 -28.79 8.44 27.46
N PRO A 367 -28.19 9.65 27.39
CA PRO A 367 -27.85 10.42 28.56
C PRO A 367 -29.12 10.82 29.33
N PRO A 368 -29.11 10.80 30.68
CA PRO A 368 -30.17 11.42 31.46
C PRO A 368 -30.28 12.91 31.15
N SER A 369 -31.48 13.46 31.25
CA SER A 369 -31.73 14.89 31.08
C SER A 369 -30.83 15.72 32.00
N SER A 370 -30.23 16.77 31.45
CA SER A 370 -29.33 17.64 32.20
C SER A 370 -29.26 19.01 31.56
N ASN A 371 -29.15 20.04 32.39
CA ASN A 371 -28.96 21.43 31.94
C ASN A 371 -27.47 21.79 31.78
N LYS A 372 -26.55 20.83 31.96
CA LYS A 372 -25.12 21.09 31.80
C LYS A 372 -24.80 21.33 30.31
N PRO A 373 -24.07 22.41 29.95
CA PRO A 373 -23.74 22.72 28.56
C PRO A 373 -22.78 21.70 27.93
N THR A 374 -21.91 21.12 28.77
CA THR A 374 -20.97 20.06 28.40
C THR A 374 -21.15 18.90 29.35
N ARG A 375 -21.20 17.69 28.80
CA ARG A 375 -21.33 16.42 29.54
C ARG A 375 -20.08 15.60 29.33
N ARG A 376 -19.71 14.84 30.35
CA ARG A 376 -18.50 14.02 30.32
C ARG A 376 -18.86 12.56 30.11
N LEU A 377 -18.47 12.00 28.96
CA LEU A 377 -18.70 10.60 28.62
C LEU A 377 -17.39 9.80 28.74
N PHE A 378 -17.29 8.98 29.76
CA PHE A 378 -16.18 8.07 29.97
C PHE A 378 -16.40 6.75 29.23
N PHE A 379 -15.32 6.21 28.68
CA PHE A 379 -15.26 4.88 28.10
C PHE A 379 -14.03 4.10 28.58
N GLN A 380 -14.14 2.78 28.60
CA GLN A 380 -13.03 1.86 28.85
C GLN A 380 -13.19 0.59 28.04
N PHE A 381 -12.10 0.03 27.53
CA PHE A 381 -12.09 -1.27 26.87
C PHE A 381 -10.70 -1.91 26.85
N GLU A 382 -10.68 -3.19 26.48
CA GLU A 382 -9.48 -3.96 26.16
C GLU A 382 -9.57 -4.47 24.73
N ALA A 383 -8.46 -4.51 24.01
CA ALA A 383 -8.45 -4.99 22.63
C ALA A 383 -7.18 -5.79 22.30
N LYS A 384 -7.34 -6.73 21.36
CA LYS A 384 -6.23 -7.35 20.65
C LYS A 384 -6.26 -6.86 19.21
N VAL A 385 -5.17 -6.28 18.71
CA VAL A 385 -5.13 -5.62 17.41
C VAL A 385 -4.03 -6.25 16.55
N PRO A 386 -4.37 -7.10 15.56
CA PRO A 386 -5.72 -7.52 15.17
C PRO A 386 -6.31 -8.62 16.08
N SER A 387 -7.64 -8.72 16.11
CA SER A 387 -8.39 -9.69 16.94
C SER A 387 -8.29 -11.15 16.46
N GLY A 388 -7.71 -11.37 15.28
CA GLY A 388 -7.45 -12.67 14.66
C GLY A 388 -6.56 -12.51 13.44
N ILE A 389 -6.62 -13.46 12.50
CA ILE A 389 -5.85 -13.39 11.24
C ILE A 389 -6.77 -13.25 10.05
N ARG A 390 -6.29 -12.62 8.99
CA ARG A 390 -6.96 -12.66 7.68
C ARG A 390 -6.91 -14.08 7.09
N ARG A 391 -7.89 -14.37 6.24
CA ARG A 391 -7.91 -15.58 5.40
C ARG A 391 -6.70 -15.61 4.46
N HIS A 392 -6.26 -14.43 4.04
CA HIS A 392 -5.13 -14.20 3.15
C HIS A 392 -4.19 -13.14 3.75
N GLY A 393 -2.89 -13.41 3.76
CA GLY A 393 -1.88 -12.45 4.20
C GLY A 393 -1.94 -12.06 5.69
N LEU A 394 -1.15 -11.05 6.03
CA LEU A 394 -0.98 -10.51 7.39
C LEU A 394 -1.18 -8.99 7.47
N ALA A 395 -1.53 -8.34 6.35
CA ALA A 395 -1.67 -6.89 6.30
C ALA A 395 -2.93 -6.42 7.05
N HIS A 396 -2.75 -5.49 7.99
CA HIS A 396 -3.82 -4.80 8.70
C HIS A 396 -3.52 -3.31 8.74
N ARG A 397 -4.57 -2.48 8.64
CA ARG A 397 -4.45 -1.01 8.73
C ARG A 397 -3.81 -0.62 10.07
N ASN A 398 -4.42 -1.10 11.15
CA ASN A 398 -3.94 -0.92 12.51
C ASN A 398 -3.33 -2.25 13.00
N PHE A 399 -2.26 -2.16 13.76
CA PHE A 399 -1.57 -3.33 14.31
C PHE A 399 -0.81 -2.98 15.59
N ILE A 400 -0.74 -3.95 16.50
CA ILE A 400 0.16 -3.94 17.64
C ILE A 400 1.03 -5.19 17.52
N ARG A 401 2.33 -5.00 17.27
CA ARG A 401 3.29 -6.09 17.15
C ARG A 401 4.65 -5.70 17.73
N SER A 402 5.50 -6.68 17.97
CA SER A 402 6.87 -6.48 18.43
C SER A 402 7.75 -5.65 17.47
N GLU A 403 7.41 -5.69 16.18
CA GLU A 403 8.11 -4.96 15.13
C GLU A 403 7.69 -3.48 15.10
N GLY A 404 6.53 -3.14 15.68
CA GLY A 404 6.02 -1.78 15.74
C GLY A 404 4.52 -1.73 16.03
N VAL A 405 4.03 -0.53 16.33
CA VAL A 405 2.63 -0.24 16.61
C VAL A 405 2.15 0.89 15.72
N LEU A 406 0.99 0.70 15.11
CA LEU A 406 0.24 1.76 14.45
C LEU A 406 -1.24 1.61 14.79
N LEU A 407 -1.81 2.65 15.40
CA LEU A 407 -3.22 2.76 15.71
C LEU A 407 -3.70 4.13 15.22
N ASP A 408 -4.85 4.19 14.57
CA ASP A 408 -5.45 5.45 14.15
C ASP A 408 -6.97 5.50 14.31
N SER A 409 -7.50 6.71 14.34
CA SER A 409 -8.94 7.01 14.49
C SER A 409 -9.69 7.08 13.15
N LEU A 410 -9.04 6.77 12.03
CA LEU A 410 -9.69 6.60 10.73
C LEU A 410 -10.18 5.15 10.57
N GLY A 411 -9.55 4.20 11.27
CA GLY A 411 -10.08 2.87 11.56
C GLY A 411 -10.79 2.79 12.91
N THR A 412 -11.34 1.61 13.23
CA THR A 412 -12.16 1.39 14.44
C THR A 412 -11.39 0.72 15.60
N ASP A 413 -10.07 0.59 15.51
CA ASP A 413 -9.26 -0.17 16.49
C ASP A 413 -8.63 0.69 17.60
N LEU A 414 -8.61 2.02 17.49
CA LEU A 414 -7.97 2.90 18.48
C LEU A 414 -8.92 3.32 19.62
N MET A 415 -10.16 3.70 19.29
CA MET A 415 -11.15 4.19 20.26
C MET A 415 -12.57 4.10 19.71
N PRO A 416 -13.62 4.10 20.55
CA PRO A 416 -15.00 4.20 20.08
C PRO A 416 -15.20 5.51 19.30
N LEU A 417 -15.68 5.41 18.06
CA LEU A 417 -15.84 6.57 17.18
C LEU A 417 -17.27 7.14 17.26
N PRO A 418 -17.46 8.46 17.32
CA PRO A 418 -18.79 9.06 17.33
C PRO A 418 -19.51 8.85 16.00
N GLY A 419 -20.80 8.53 16.08
CA GLY A 419 -21.63 8.33 14.90
C GLY A 419 -21.45 6.99 14.23
N VAL A 420 -22.05 6.88 13.04
CA VAL A 420 -21.93 5.72 12.15
C VAL A 420 -20.70 5.90 11.27
N VAL A 421 -19.88 4.86 11.17
CA VAL A 421 -18.67 4.82 10.35
C VAL A 421 -19.02 4.10 9.05
N SER A 422 -19.06 4.84 7.95
CA SER A 422 -19.49 4.33 6.64
C SER A 422 -18.60 3.19 6.13
N SER A 423 -17.30 3.18 6.45
CA SER A 423 -16.38 2.13 6.01
C SER A 423 -16.66 0.75 6.63
N VAL A 424 -17.49 0.66 7.68
CA VAL A 424 -17.86 -0.62 8.30
C VAL A 424 -18.99 -1.28 7.50
N GLY A 425 -18.65 -2.36 6.78
CA GLY A 425 -19.62 -3.18 6.05
C GLY A 425 -20.05 -2.62 4.68
N LEU A 426 -19.49 -1.48 4.28
CA LEU A 426 -19.58 -0.98 2.91
C LEU A 426 -18.74 -1.85 1.97
N THR A 427 -19.30 -2.13 0.80
CA THR A 427 -18.73 -2.91 -0.28
C THR A 427 -19.11 -2.23 -1.59
N ARG A 428 -18.37 -2.48 -2.67
CA ARG A 428 -18.74 -1.94 -3.99
C ARG A 428 -20.18 -2.27 -4.42
N HIS A 429 -20.74 -3.39 -3.94
CA HIS A 429 -22.09 -3.82 -4.31
C HIS A 429 -23.20 -3.01 -3.62
N ASN A 430 -23.01 -2.60 -2.36
CA ASN A 430 -24.01 -1.83 -1.61
C ASN A 430 -23.70 -0.33 -1.54
N ALA A 431 -22.53 0.11 -2.02
CA ALA A 431 -22.20 1.52 -2.19
C ALA A 431 -23.07 2.22 -3.24
N GLN A 432 -23.50 1.48 -4.28
CA GLN A 432 -24.39 1.99 -5.34
C GLN A 432 -25.79 2.37 -4.83
N ASP A 433 -26.18 1.89 -3.65
CA ASP A 433 -27.48 2.18 -3.04
C ASP A 433 -27.48 3.50 -2.22
N ALA A 434 -26.31 4.15 -2.05
CA ALA A 434 -26.19 5.40 -1.32
C ALA A 434 -26.66 6.58 -2.19
N LYS A 435 -27.70 7.29 -1.74
CA LYS A 435 -28.12 8.56 -2.38
C LYS A 435 -27.04 9.63 -2.14
N PRO A 436 -26.73 10.47 -3.15
CA PRO A 436 -25.82 11.60 -2.97
C PRO A 436 -26.35 12.58 -1.91
N LEU A 437 -25.45 13.14 -1.12
CA LEU A 437 -25.77 14.16 -0.12
C LEU A 437 -26.20 15.47 -0.81
N THR A 438 -27.13 16.19 -0.18
CA THR A 438 -27.38 17.60 -0.57
C THR A 438 -26.16 18.46 -0.20
N GLU A 439 -25.98 19.62 -0.85
CA GLU A 439 -24.86 20.51 -0.53
C GLU A 439 -24.82 20.90 0.95
N ALA A 440 -25.97 21.20 1.56
CA ALA A 440 -26.05 21.55 2.98
C ALA A 440 -25.59 20.38 3.87
N GLN A 441 -25.96 19.14 3.54
CA GLN A 441 -25.50 17.96 4.26
C GLN A 441 -24.01 17.72 4.06
N ALA A 442 -23.51 17.86 2.84
CA ALA A 442 -22.08 17.69 2.54
C ALA A 442 -21.22 18.73 3.27
N ARG A 443 -21.68 19.98 3.39
CA ARG A 443 -20.99 21.03 4.17
C ARG A 443 -20.96 20.77 5.66
N GLY A 444 -21.96 20.07 6.18
CA GLY A 444 -22.01 19.63 7.57
C GLY A 444 -21.29 18.30 7.84
N GLN A 445 -20.74 17.67 6.79
CA GLN A 445 -20.05 16.39 6.90
C GLN A 445 -18.61 16.48 6.41
N SER A 446 -17.65 16.17 7.27
CA SER A 446 -16.24 16.02 6.91
C SER A 446 -16.03 14.87 5.93
N ALA A 447 -15.26 15.11 4.86
CA ALA A 447 -14.86 14.05 3.92
C ALA A 447 -13.90 13.02 4.54
N ILE A 448 -13.13 13.42 5.56
CA ILE A 448 -12.16 12.56 6.25
C ILE A 448 -12.18 12.83 7.76
N GLY A 449 -11.98 11.77 8.55
CA GLY A 449 -11.92 11.87 10.02
C GLY A 449 -13.26 12.23 10.68
N PHE A 450 -13.18 12.91 11.82
CA PHE A 450 -14.34 13.29 12.63
C PHE A 450 -15.08 14.47 12.00
N GLN A 451 -16.40 14.51 12.19
CA GLN A 451 -17.25 15.60 11.70
C GLN A 451 -16.82 16.95 12.28
N HIS A 452 -16.64 17.01 13.60
CA HIS A 452 -16.21 18.22 14.30
C HIS A 452 -14.76 18.09 14.76
N ALA A 453 -14.01 19.18 14.69
CA ALA A 453 -12.67 19.24 15.22
C ALA A 453 -12.68 19.32 16.76
N TRP A 454 -11.69 18.71 17.39
CA TRP A 454 -11.57 18.59 18.85
C TRP A 454 -10.13 18.73 19.31
N THR A 455 -9.95 19.12 20.57
CA THR A 455 -8.64 19.14 21.24
C THR A 455 -8.42 17.85 22.02
N SER A 456 -7.18 17.54 22.41
CA SER A 456 -6.94 16.32 23.17
C SER A 456 -5.72 16.30 24.07
N VAL A 457 -5.80 15.46 25.09
CA VAL A 457 -4.67 15.00 25.88
C VAL A 457 -4.58 13.49 25.75
N VAL A 458 -3.43 12.98 25.31
CA VAL A 458 -3.20 11.54 25.11
C VAL A 458 -2.00 11.11 25.96
N THR A 459 -2.23 10.23 26.91
CA THR A 459 -1.18 9.57 27.71
C THR A 459 -0.98 8.16 27.19
N ILE A 460 0.26 7.78 26.89
CA ILE A 460 0.58 6.47 26.33
C ILE A 460 1.63 5.81 27.21
N ASP A 461 1.31 4.63 27.70
CA ASP A 461 2.16 3.77 28.51
C ASP A 461 2.61 2.56 27.67
N ALA A 462 3.92 2.50 27.39
CA ALA A 462 4.55 1.49 26.55
C ALA A 462 5.81 0.90 27.23
N PRO A 463 6.36 -0.24 26.77
CA PRO A 463 7.67 -0.70 27.25
C PRO A 463 8.76 0.33 26.93
N ASP A 464 9.72 0.51 27.83
CA ASP A 464 10.78 1.53 27.73
C ASP A 464 11.68 1.42 26.49
N ALA A 465 11.76 0.24 25.88
CA ALA A 465 12.45 0.00 24.62
C ALA A 465 11.80 0.66 23.40
N TYR A 466 10.56 1.16 23.50
CA TYR A 466 9.85 1.82 22.41
C TYR A 466 9.80 3.33 22.61
N ASP A 467 10.08 4.07 21.54
CA ASP A 467 9.64 5.46 21.42
C ASP A 467 8.19 5.49 20.93
N VAL A 468 7.46 6.53 21.33
CA VAL A 468 6.02 6.66 21.07
C VAL A 468 5.73 8.08 20.62
N ASN A 469 4.97 8.22 19.54
CA ASN A 469 4.51 9.49 19.02
C ASN A 469 2.98 9.51 18.81
N SER A 470 2.40 10.69 18.98
CA SER A 470 0.98 10.95 18.73
C SER A 470 0.77 12.39 18.24
N VAL A 471 -0.49 12.82 18.13
CA VAL A 471 -0.87 14.18 17.74
C VAL A 471 -0.71 15.14 18.92
N GLY A 472 -0.16 16.32 18.66
CA GLY A 472 0.02 17.39 19.65
C GLY A 472 1.46 17.57 20.11
N ASP A 473 1.66 18.56 20.98
CA ASP A 473 2.99 18.86 21.53
C ASP A 473 3.33 17.90 22.67
N LEU A 474 4.60 17.51 22.76
CA LEU A 474 5.09 16.64 23.83
C LEU A 474 5.10 17.39 25.17
N GLU A 475 4.33 16.92 26.15
CA GLU A 475 4.21 17.55 27.47
C GLU A 475 5.06 16.84 28.54
N LEU A 476 5.11 15.50 28.49
CA LEU A 476 5.78 14.69 29.51
C LEU A 476 6.41 13.44 28.90
N VAL A 477 7.62 13.10 29.37
CA VAL A 477 8.21 11.77 29.25
C VAL A 477 8.64 11.33 30.65
N SER A 478 8.11 10.22 31.14
CA SER A 478 8.57 9.56 32.37
C SER A 478 8.97 8.11 32.07
N ASN A 479 10.07 7.66 32.67
CA ASN A 479 10.52 6.27 32.57
C ASN A 479 10.48 5.66 33.99
N GLU A 480 9.59 4.70 34.20
CA GLU A 480 9.37 4.09 35.51
C GLU A 480 9.22 2.57 35.35
N LYS A 481 10.02 1.80 36.10
CA LYS A 481 9.88 0.33 36.21
C LYS A 481 9.83 -0.41 34.84
N GLY A 482 10.66 0.00 33.87
CA GLY A 482 10.71 -0.61 32.53
C GLY A 482 9.57 -0.17 31.60
N ARG A 483 8.84 0.87 31.99
CA ARG A 483 7.77 1.48 31.21
C ARG A 483 8.12 2.92 30.88
N ARG A 484 7.77 3.34 29.67
CA ARG A 484 7.84 4.72 29.21
C ARG A 484 6.43 5.27 29.09
N ILE A 485 6.15 6.32 29.85
CA ILE A 485 4.89 7.03 29.86
C ILE A 485 5.11 8.36 29.15
N VAL A 486 4.42 8.57 28.04
CA VAL A 486 4.52 9.77 27.21
C VAL A 486 3.16 10.46 27.18
N ARG A 487 3.13 11.77 27.39
CA ARG A 487 1.90 12.57 27.32
C ARG A 487 2.01 13.62 26.23
N PHE A 488 1.03 13.64 25.35
CA PHE A 488 0.86 14.62 24.29
C PHE A 488 -0.33 15.52 24.59
N ASN A 489 -0.13 16.83 24.49
CA ASN A 489 -1.19 17.82 24.63
C ASN A 489 -1.42 18.53 23.29
N ASN A 490 -2.60 18.36 22.73
CA ASN A 490 -3.02 18.99 21.49
C ASN A 490 -4.10 20.05 21.77
N ASN A 491 -3.69 21.31 21.77
CA ASN A 491 -4.59 22.45 21.94
C ASN A 491 -5.13 23.00 20.60
N VAL A 492 -4.68 22.46 19.47
CA VAL A 492 -5.16 22.81 18.13
C VAL A 492 -6.28 21.84 17.77
N PRO A 493 -7.50 22.30 17.41
CA PRO A 493 -8.56 21.37 17.05
C PRO A 493 -8.20 20.51 15.83
N VAL A 494 -8.35 19.19 15.96
CA VAL A 494 -8.05 18.18 14.93
C VAL A 494 -9.25 17.26 14.70
N ARG A 495 -9.24 16.53 13.58
CA ARG A 495 -10.29 15.56 13.22
C ARG A 495 -9.82 14.11 13.19
N ALA A 496 -8.52 13.88 13.36
CA ALA A 496 -7.93 12.55 13.34
C ALA A 496 -6.80 12.45 14.36
N LEU A 497 -6.61 11.24 14.87
CA LEU A 497 -5.59 10.88 15.84
C LEU A 497 -4.87 9.62 15.41
N THR A 498 -3.59 9.57 15.72
CA THR A 498 -2.76 8.37 15.56
C THR A 498 -1.91 8.17 16.80
N VAL A 499 -1.62 6.91 17.10
CA VAL A 499 -0.58 6.49 18.03
C VAL A 499 0.34 5.55 17.27
N VAL A 500 1.61 5.89 17.23
CA VAL A 500 2.66 5.10 16.59
C VAL A 500 3.77 4.84 17.58
N ALA A 501 4.31 3.61 17.60
CA ALA A 501 5.44 3.27 18.44
C ALA A 501 6.40 2.32 17.74
N GLY A 502 7.68 2.50 17.97
CA GLY A 502 8.74 1.72 17.35
C GLY A 502 10.06 1.82 18.09
N ARG A 503 11.03 1.02 17.68
CA ARG A 503 12.40 1.06 18.21
C ARG A 503 13.24 1.89 17.24
N TRP A 504 13.33 3.19 17.50
CA TRP A 504 13.87 4.12 16.52
C TRP A 504 15.20 4.75 16.97
N SER A 505 15.97 5.15 15.97
CA SER A 505 16.90 6.26 16.05
C SER A 505 16.17 7.54 15.64
N VAL A 506 16.64 8.69 16.13
CA VAL A 506 15.99 9.97 15.89
C VAL A 506 16.98 10.95 15.26
N ALA A 507 16.58 11.59 14.17
CA ALA A 507 17.24 12.74 13.60
C ALA A 507 16.29 13.93 13.71
N ALA A 508 16.73 15.03 14.31
CA ALA A 508 15.89 16.21 14.54
C ALA A 508 16.65 17.50 14.27
N GLY A 509 15.92 18.56 13.87
CA GLY A 509 16.46 19.89 13.59
C GLY A 509 15.32 20.87 13.26
N ASP A 510 15.44 22.14 13.65
CA ASP A 510 14.51 23.23 13.32
C ASP A 510 13.01 22.89 13.52
N GLY A 511 12.71 22.21 14.63
CA GLY A 511 11.36 21.79 15.01
C GLY A 511 10.77 20.73 14.08
N VAL A 512 11.60 19.93 13.42
CA VAL A 512 11.16 18.71 12.76
C VAL A 512 11.96 17.51 13.25
N ALA A 513 11.38 16.32 13.14
CA ALA A 513 12.03 15.08 13.55
C ALA A 513 11.68 13.90 12.62
N THR A 514 12.63 13.00 12.43
CA THR A 514 12.47 11.74 11.71
C THR A 514 12.86 10.60 12.64
N TYR A 515 11.93 9.69 12.86
CA TYR A 515 12.09 8.49 13.67
C TYR A 515 12.21 7.29 12.73
N PHE A 516 13.34 6.59 12.78
CA PHE A 516 13.70 5.60 11.77
C PHE A 516 14.52 4.44 12.36
N THR A 517 14.50 3.31 11.68
CA THR A 517 15.35 2.16 11.96
C THR A 517 16.77 2.50 11.60
N ALA A 518 17.73 2.29 12.52
CA ALA A 518 19.13 2.72 12.33
C ALA A 518 19.76 2.27 11.01
N ALA A 519 19.35 1.12 10.47
CA ALA A 519 19.81 0.58 9.19
C ALA A 519 19.33 1.38 7.96
N HIS A 520 18.28 2.19 8.09
CA HIS A 520 17.65 2.96 7.01
C HIS A 520 18.03 4.44 7.05
N ASN A 521 19.22 4.76 7.56
CA ASN A 521 19.66 6.15 7.71
C ASN A 521 19.96 6.87 6.39
N GLY A 522 20.03 6.16 5.25
CA GLY A 522 20.49 6.69 3.97
C GLY A 522 19.65 7.85 3.45
N SER A 523 18.32 7.72 3.48
CA SER A 523 17.38 8.76 3.01
C SER A 523 17.02 9.79 4.08
N VAL A 524 17.39 9.56 5.35
CA VAL A 524 16.94 10.39 6.48
C VAL A 524 17.37 11.86 6.36
N PRO A 525 18.61 12.21 5.94
CA PRO A 525 18.97 13.62 5.75
C PRO A 525 18.11 14.32 4.70
N GLU A 526 17.77 13.63 3.61
CA GLU A 526 16.89 14.17 2.57
C GLU A 526 15.46 14.36 3.11
N MET A 527 14.91 13.37 3.81
CA MET A 527 13.59 13.45 4.42
C MET A 527 13.51 14.59 5.45
N LEU A 528 14.54 14.77 6.28
CA LEU A 528 14.60 15.85 7.26
C LEU A 528 14.62 17.23 6.58
N ASN A 529 15.41 17.38 5.51
CA ASN A 529 15.45 18.62 4.73
C ASN A 529 14.11 18.91 4.05
N ALA A 530 13.48 17.91 3.45
CA ALA A 530 12.16 18.02 2.85
C ALA A 530 11.11 18.44 3.89
N LEU A 531 11.17 17.89 5.10
CA LEU A 531 10.25 18.21 6.19
C LEU A 531 10.42 19.66 6.68
N MET A 532 11.66 20.14 6.82
CA MET A 532 11.96 21.54 7.15
C MET A 532 11.46 22.49 6.05
N ALA A 533 11.74 22.17 4.79
CA ALA A 533 11.33 22.97 3.66
C ALA A 533 9.80 23.03 3.52
N ALA A 534 9.13 21.88 3.62
CA ALA A 534 7.67 21.77 3.60
C ALA A 534 7.05 22.60 4.73
N ARG A 535 7.51 22.44 5.98
CA ARG A 535 7.00 23.21 7.12
C ARG A 535 7.13 24.72 6.90
N ARG A 536 8.27 25.19 6.39
CA ARG A 536 8.53 26.61 6.10
C ARG A 536 7.65 27.13 4.96
N ARG A 537 7.76 26.52 3.78
CA ARG A 537 7.11 26.99 2.55
C ARG A 537 5.59 26.87 2.61
N PHE A 538 5.07 25.74 3.08
CA PHE A 538 3.62 25.57 3.19
C PHE A 538 3.03 26.47 4.29
N GLY A 539 3.82 26.75 5.34
CA GLY A 539 3.50 27.75 6.35
C GLY A 539 3.34 29.16 5.76
N GLU A 540 4.20 29.53 4.81
CA GLU A 540 4.15 30.80 4.07
C GLU A 540 3.02 30.82 3.04
N TRP A 541 2.82 29.73 2.30
CA TRP A 541 1.87 29.65 1.17
C TRP A 541 0.42 29.48 1.59
N TYR A 542 0.14 28.90 2.75
CA TYR A 542 -1.22 28.54 3.13
C TYR A 542 -1.66 29.22 4.44
N ALA A 543 -1.04 28.83 5.55
CA ALA A 543 -1.30 29.38 6.88
C ALA A 543 -0.16 28.98 7.83
N PRO A 544 0.09 29.72 8.93
CA PRO A 544 1.11 29.31 9.90
C PRO A 544 0.90 27.88 10.43
N TYR A 545 1.98 27.09 10.46
CA TYR A 545 1.97 25.75 11.04
C TYR A 545 1.69 25.81 12.55
N PRO A 546 0.69 25.06 13.06
CA PRO A 546 0.13 25.35 14.38
C PRO A 546 0.79 24.57 15.53
N TRP A 547 1.61 23.56 15.26
CA TRP A 547 2.29 22.74 16.27
C TRP A 547 3.78 23.12 16.42
N GLN A 548 4.41 22.72 17.53
CA GLN A 548 5.83 23.01 17.76
C GLN A 548 6.75 22.16 16.88
N GLU A 549 6.37 20.90 16.67
CA GLU A 549 7.15 19.92 15.92
C GLU A 549 6.32 19.30 14.80
N LEU A 550 6.96 19.01 13.66
CA LEU A 550 6.43 18.16 12.60
C LEU A 550 7.31 16.92 12.50
N ARG A 551 6.73 15.72 12.59
CA ARG A 551 7.50 14.48 12.68
C ARG A 551 7.10 13.44 11.65
N VAL A 552 8.08 12.67 11.19
CA VAL A 552 7.93 11.49 10.33
C VAL A 552 8.35 10.26 11.12
N ASN A 553 7.51 9.22 11.11
CA ASN A 553 7.73 7.96 11.80
C ASN A 553 7.77 6.82 10.81
N GLU A 554 8.83 6.05 10.86
CA GLU A 554 8.94 4.84 10.07
C GLU A 554 8.12 3.70 10.67
N ILE A 555 7.30 3.06 9.84
CA ILE A 555 6.56 1.84 10.17
C ILE A 555 7.00 0.65 9.29
N PRO A 556 6.80 -0.61 9.73
CA PRO A 556 7.14 -1.77 8.92
C PRO A 556 6.34 -1.88 7.60
N ALA A 557 6.94 -2.45 6.54
CA ALA A 557 6.33 -2.59 5.20
C ALA A 557 5.21 -3.63 5.08
N PHE A 558 4.80 -4.30 6.17
CA PHE A 558 3.60 -5.15 6.10
C PHE A 558 2.30 -4.34 5.92
N ASN A 559 2.38 -3.02 6.00
CA ASN A 559 1.36 -2.06 5.61
C ASN A 559 2.01 -0.95 4.76
N THR A 560 2.26 -1.22 3.47
CA THR A 560 2.78 -0.22 2.52
C THR A 560 1.84 0.97 2.46
N ARG A 561 2.23 2.07 3.11
CA ARG A 561 1.37 3.23 3.37
C ARG A 561 2.19 4.44 3.77
N ALA A 562 1.71 5.61 3.35
CA ALA A 562 2.05 6.89 3.94
C ALA A 562 0.76 7.59 4.39
N GLN A 563 0.80 8.32 5.50
CA GLN A 563 -0.34 9.09 6.00
C GLN A 563 0.09 10.25 6.89
N GLY A 564 -0.25 11.47 6.48
CA GLY A 564 -0.04 12.71 7.24
C GLY A 564 -1.14 13.01 8.25
N PHE A 565 -1.04 12.46 9.46
CA PHE A 565 -1.89 12.92 10.59
C PHE A 565 -1.41 14.30 11.10
N PRO A 566 -2.27 15.04 11.84
CA PRO A 566 -1.89 16.33 12.41
C PRO A 566 -0.60 16.27 13.24
N GLY A 567 0.43 16.98 12.78
CA GLY A 567 1.79 17.02 13.31
C GLY A 567 2.60 15.72 13.24
N ASN A 568 2.03 14.63 12.71
CA ASN A 568 2.60 13.29 12.81
C ASN A 568 2.39 12.46 11.53
N LEU A 569 3.45 12.29 10.73
CA LEU A 569 3.44 11.55 9.48
C LEU A 569 3.90 10.11 9.74
N ASN A 570 3.16 9.12 9.24
CA ASN A 570 3.53 7.70 9.35
C ASN A 570 3.83 7.16 7.96
N LEU A 571 5.07 6.75 7.70
CA LEU A 571 5.54 6.26 6.39
C LEU A 571 6.12 4.85 6.58
N SER A 572 5.69 3.89 5.76
CA SER A 572 6.33 2.57 5.77
C SER A 572 7.76 2.65 5.23
N GLU A 573 8.62 1.71 5.64
CA GLU A 573 10.03 1.66 5.23
C GLU A 573 10.25 1.67 3.70
N ASP A 574 9.31 1.09 2.94
CA ASP A 574 9.30 1.11 1.47
C ASP A 574 8.79 2.42 0.86
N MET A 575 8.29 3.36 1.68
CA MET A 575 7.80 4.69 1.28
C MET A 575 8.86 5.79 1.49
N GLY A 576 10.08 5.57 0.99
CA GLY A 576 11.15 6.58 0.93
C GLY A 576 12.38 6.26 1.79
N PHE A 577 12.24 5.53 2.90
CA PHE A 577 13.38 5.25 3.80
C PHE A 577 14.45 4.37 3.16
N ILE A 578 14.05 3.42 2.32
CA ILE A 578 14.94 2.47 1.65
C ILE A 578 14.99 2.67 0.13
N SER A 579 14.57 3.82 -0.37
CA SER A 579 14.65 4.14 -1.81
C SER A 579 16.12 4.32 -2.22
N ILE A 580 16.48 3.87 -3.43
CA ILE A 580 17.78 4.21 -4.01
C ILE A 580 17.77 5.72 -4.33
N PRO A 581 18.80 6.48 -3.92
CA PRO A 581 18.89 7.90 -4.25
C PRO A 581 18.86 8.12 -5.77
N ASP A 582 17.96 8.99 -6.22
CA ASP A 582 17.87 9.48 -7.59
C ASP A 582 17.80 11.01 -7.58
N ALA A 583 18.82 11.64 -8.17
CA ALA A 583 18.89 13.10 -8.23
C ALA A 583 17.83 13.69 -9.19
N ALA A 584 17.39 12.91 -10.19
CA ALA A 584 16.37 13.36 -11.13
C ALA A 584 14.97 13.37 -10.48
N LEU A 585 14.68 12.36 -9.66
CA LEU A 585 13.41 12.19 -8.97
C LEU A 585 13.64 11.90 -7.48
N PRO A 586 13.74 12.94 -6.62
CA PRO A 586 14.04 12.78 -5.20
C PRO A 586 12.82 12.21 -4.44
N VAL A 587 12.63 10.89 -4.51
CA VAL A 587 11.44 10.18 -3.99
C VAL A 587 11.20 10.42 -2.50
N PRO A 588 12.20 10.35 -1.60
CA PRO A 588 11.99 10.68 -0.19
C PRO A 588 11.44 12.10 -0.01
N THR A 589 11.99 13.08 -0.74
CA THR A 589 11.48 14.46 -0.75
C THR A 589 10.02 14.53 -1.22
N ILE A 590 9.69 13.84 -2.32
CA ILE A 590 8.34 13.87 -2.92
C ILE A 590 7.29 13.33 -1.94
N ILE A 591 7.55 12.18 -1.32
CA ILE A 591 6.63 11.54 -0.38
C ILE A 591 6.48 12.43 0.87
N VAL A 592 7.60 12.89 1.45
CA VAL A 592 7.55 13.75 2.65
C VAL A 592 6.81 15.06 2.37
N ALA A 593 7.05 15.68 1.22
CA ALA A 593 6.36 16.90 0.82
C ALA A 593 4.85 16.69 0.67
N HIS A 594 4.43 15.57 0.05
CA HIS A 594 3.02 15.23 -0.10
C HIS A 594 2.34 15.06 1.25
N GLU A 595 2.91 14.22 2.13
CA GLU A 595 2.35 13.96 3.45
C GLU A 595 2.38 15.18 4.38
N ALA A 596 3.38 16.05 4.21
CA ALA A 596 3.45 17.33 4.93
C ALA A 596 2.43 18.34 4.42
N ALA A 597 2.04 18.30 3.13
CA ALA A 597 1.00 19.16 2.60
C ALA A 597 -0.37 18.87 3.24
N HIS A 598 -0.61 17.63 3.68
CA HIS A 598 -1.84 17.27 4.40
C HIS A 598 -2.03 18.00 5.73
N GLN A 599 -0.97 18.57 6.32
CA GLN A 599 -1.12 19.44 7.49
C GLN A 599 -2.06 20.62 7.21
N TRP A 600 -2.12 21.08 5.96
CA TRP A 600 -3.04 22.11 5.50
C TRP A 600 -4.27 21.51 4.80
N TRP A 601 -4.03 20.64 3.81
CA TRP A 601 -5.05 20.05 2.94
C TRP A 601 -5.58 18.73 3.51
N GLY A 602 -6.75 18.77 4.13
CA GLY A 602 -7.38 17.61 4.80
C GLY A 602 -7.36 17.72 6.33
N ASN A 603 -6.31 18.30 6.93
CA ASN A 603 -6.24 18.50 8.39
C ASN A 603 -6.76 19.87 8.84
N LEU A 604 -6.08 20.97 8.47
CA LEU A 604 -6.50 22.33 8.87
C LEU A 604 -7.75 22.79 8.13
N VAL A 605 -7.82 22.52 6.83
CA VAL A 605 -9.03 22.67 6.03
C VAL A 605 -9.44 21.30 5.53
N THR A 606 -10.56 20.80 6.07
CA THR A 606 -11.12 19.51 5.66
C THR A 606 -12.34 19.77 4.78
N PRO A 607 -12.41 19.24 3.55
CA PRO A 607 -13.54 19.49 2.66
C PRO A 607 -14.81 18.76 3.12
N GLY A 608 -15.94 19.19 2.57
CA GLY A 608 -17.22 18.54 2.78
C GLY A 608 -17.31 17.22 2.01
N ALA A 609 -18.08 16.25 2.51
CA ALA A 609 -18.27 14.94 1.89
C ALA A 609 -19.10 15.02 0.60
N ALA A 610 -18.49 15.52 -0.48
CA ALA A 610 -19.10 15.77 -1.78
C ALA A 610 -18.18 15.34 -2.93
N PRO A 611 -18.73 15.19 -4.16
CA PRO A 611 -17.91 15.06 -5.36
C PRO A 611 -16.80 16.12 -5.44
N GLY A 612 -15.59 15.68 -5.75
CA GLY A 612 -14.41 16.55 -5.84
C GLY A 612 -13.76 16.92 -4.49
N ALA A 613 -14.20 16.33 -3.37
CA ALA A 613 -13.53 16.53 -2.07
C ALA A 613 -12.05 16.14 -2.12
N ASP A 614 -11.74 14.99 -2.73
CA ASP A 614 -10.36 14.49 -2.83
C ASP A 614 -9.46 15.37 -3.71
N VAL A 615 -10.03 16.23 -4.55
CA VAL A 615 -9.26 17.26 -5.28
C VAL A 615 -8.63 18.24 -4.29
N LEU A 616 -9.38 18.65 -3.27
CA LEU A 616 -8.90 19.55 -2.23
C LEU A 616 -7.93 18.87 -1.24
N ILE A 617 -7.88 17.54 -1.21
CA ILE A 617 -6.98 16.78 -0.33
C ILE A 617 -5.74 16.36 -1.12
N GLU A 618 -5.92 15.47 -2.08
CA GLU A 618 -4.86 14.73 -2.77
C GLU A 618 -4.27 15.50 -3.96
N SER A 619 -5.12 16.14 -4.78
CA SER A 619 -4.61 16.93 -5.91
C SER A 619 -3.83 18.16 -5.41
N MET A 620 -4.34 18.82 -4.36
CA MET A 620 -3.66 19.94 -3.74
C MET A 620 -2.37 19.54 -3.00
N ALA A 621 -2.33 18.37 -2.36
CA ALA A 621 -1.10 17.84 -1.78
C ALA A 621 -0.03 17.58 -2.85
N ASN A 622 -0.39 16.98 -3.98
CA ASN A 622 0.56 16.79 -5.08
C ASN A 622 0.97 18.09 -5.78
N HIS A 623 0.06 19.06 -5.92
CA HIS A 623 0.40 20.39 -6.40
C HIS A 623 1.40 21.10 -5.47
N ALA A 624 1.21 20.98 -4.15
CA ALA A 624 2.15 21.50 -3.16
C ALA A 624 3.53 20.86 -3.32
N THR A 625 3.60 19.56 -3.60
CA THR A 625 4.84 18.84 -3.90
C THR A 625 5.52 19.34 -5.17
N LEU A 626 4.78 19.51 -6.29
CA LEU A 626 5.33 20.11 -7.51
C LEU A 626 5.92 21.50 -7.24
N SER A 627 5.19 22.33 -6.50
CA SER A 627 5.60 23.68 -6.15
C SER A 627 6.84 23.68 -5.24
N LEU A 628 6.92 22.77 -4.28
CA LEU A 628 8.08 22.63 -3.39
C LEU A 628 9.33 22.18 -4.17
N LEU A 629 9.20 21.20 -5.07
CA LEU A 629 10.31 20.77 -5.92
C LEU A 629 10.82 21.93 -6.78
N ALA A 630 9.94 22.72 -7.39
CA ALA A 630 10.35 23.89 -8.16
C ALA A 630 11.11 24.90 -7.29
N ALA A 631 10.65 25.15 -6.07
CA ALA A 631 11.24 26.14 -5.16
C ALA A 631 12.56 25.70 -4.51
N GLU A 632 12.74 24.40 -4.21
CA GLU A 632 13.86 23.90 -3.41
C GLU A 632 14.87 23.07 -4.23
N HIS A 633 14.42 22.43 -5.32
CA HIS A 633 15.24 21.56 -6.18
C HIS A 633 15.34 22.07 -7.63
N GLY A 634 14.63 23.16 -7.97
CA GLY A 634 14.63 23.78 -9.28
C GLY A 634 13.70 23.12 -10.31
N ASP A 635 13.55 23.79 -11.45
CA ASP A 635 12.56 23.40 -12.47
C ASP A 635 12.82 22.01 -13.06
N THR A 636 14.07 21.56 -13.15
CA THR A 636 14.39 20.23 -13.69
C THR A 636 13.79 19.10 -12.83
N ALA A 637 13.88 19.18 -11.50
CA ALA A 637 13.30 18.19 -10.60
C ALA A 637 11.76 18.20 -10.70
N ARG A 638 11.17 19.40 -10.75
CA ARG A 638 9.72 19.58 -10.99
C ARG A 638 9.29 19.00 -12.34
N GLN A 639 10.06 19.23 -13.40
CA GLN A 639 9.82 18.69 -14.75
C GLN A 639 9.90 17.16 -14.80
N HIS A 640 10.82 16.54 -14.05
CA HIS A 640 10.88 15.08 -13.93
C HIS A 640 9.65 14.54 -13.20
N TYR A 641 9.26 15.13 -12.08
CA TYR A 641 8.08 14.68 -11.35
C TYR A 641 6.79 14.89 -12.16
N ALA A 642 6.65 16.03 -12.84
CA ALA A 642 5.50 16.30 -13.71
C ALA A 642 5.39 15.30 -14.87
N ARG A 643 6.52 14.92 -15.48
CA ARG A 643 6.55 13.84 -16.49
C ARG A 643 6.17 12.49 -15.90
N PHE A 644 6.68 12.17 -14.71
CA PHE A 644 6.30 10.95 -14.01
C PHE A 644 4.77 10.87 -13.79
N LEU A 645 4.16 11.94 -13.28
CA LEU A 645 2.70 12.03 -13.10
C LEU A 645 1.96 11.88 -14.43
N GLU A 646 2.44 12.53 -15.50
CA GLU A 646 1.82 12.41 -16.82
C GLU A 646 1.89 10.99 -17.36
N ASP A 647 3.07 10.35 -17.35
CA ASP A 647 3.27 9.00 -17.86
C ASP A 647 2.40 8.01 -17.07
N ARG A 648 2.40 8.11 -15.74
CA ARG A 648 1.55 7.29 -14.87
C ARG A 648 0.06 7.48 -15.18
N TYR A 649 -0.38 8.72 -15.40
CA TYR A 649 -1.75 9.02 -15.80
C TYR A 649 -2.10 8.43 -17.16
N MET A 650 -1.23 8.56 -18.16
CA MET A 650 -1.49 7.98 -19.49
C MET A 650 -1.56 6.44 -19.46
N ASP A 651 -0.73 5.81 -18.64
CA ASP A 651 -0.66 4.35 -18.52
C ASP A 651 -1.84 3.76 -17.73
N ARG A 652 -2.33 4.45 -16.69
CA ARG A 652 -3.34 3.92 -15.77
C ARG A 652 -4.77 4.39 -16.03
N ARG A 653 -4.96 5.49 -16.76
CA ARG A 653 -6.29 6.04 -17.02
C ARG A 653 -7.18 5.09 -17.82
N GLN A 654 -8.48 5.13 -17.56
CA GLN A 654 -9.49 4.41 -18.32
C GLN A 654 -10.41 5.39 -19.06
N ALA A 655 -9.96 5.87 -20.22
CA ALA A 655 -10.60 6.97 -20.95
C ALA A 655 -12.10 6.77 -21.23
N ALA A 656 -12.57 5.52 -21.38
CA ALA A 656 -13.98 5.22 -21.66
C ALA A 656 -14.92 5.42 -20.46
N SER A 657 -14.39 5.37 -19.23
CA SER A 657 -15.15 5.49 -17.98
C SER A 657 -14.60 6.57 -17.05
N GLU A 658 -13.71 7.43 -17.56
CA GLU A 658 -13.06 8.47 -16.78
C GLU A 658 -14.05 9.57 -16.37
N LEU A 659 -14.18 9.79 -15.07
CA LEU A 659 -14.99 10.86 -14.51
C LEU A 659 -14.20 12.19 -14.47
N PRO A 660 -14.87 13.34 -14.67
CA PRO A 660 -14.28 14.65 -14.39
C PRO A 660 -13.86 14.78 -12.93
N LEU A 661 -12.86 15.63 -12.63
CA LEU A 661 -12.38 15.88 -11.27
C LEU A 661 -13.52 16.31 -10.32
N SER A 662 -14.46 17.11 -10.82
CA SER A 662 -15.62 17.56 -10.01
C SER A 662 -16.68 16.49 -9.76
N ALA A 663 -16.58 15.31 -10.38
CA ALA A 663 -17.59 14.26 -10.31
C ALA A 663 -17.12 13.02 -9.54
N ILE A 664 -15.83 12.92 -9.22
CA ILE A 664 -15.27 11.77 -8.50
C ILE A 664 -15.72 11.83 -7.04
N ILE A 665 -16.21 10.70 -6.55
CA ILE A 665 -16.51 10.42 -5.15
C ILE A 665 -15.80 9.10 -4.86
N ASP A 666 -14.84 9.07 -3.92
CA ASP A 666 -14.11 7.89 -3.44
C ASP A 666 -14.76 6.52 -3.79
N THR A 667 -14.32 5.91 -4.90
CA THR A 667 -14.90 4.68 -5.48
C THR A 667 -14.03 3.42 -5.27
N ASP A 668 -12.90 3.53 -4.58
CA ASP A 668 -11.81 2.52 -4.55
C ASP A 668 -11.32 2.10 -5.96
N ALA A 669 -11.60 2.85 -7.03
CA ALA A 669 -11.15 2.51 -8.38
C ALA A 669 -9.75 3.08 -8.66
N ALA A 670 -8.81 2.21 -9.06
CA ALA A 670 -7.44 2.62 -9.41
C ALA A 670 -7.38 3.66 -10.55
N SER A 671 -8.39 3.69 -11.43
CA SER A 671 -8.53 4.73 -12.47
C SER A 671 -8.85 6.10 -11.89
N ASP A 672 -9.57 6.17 -10.78
CA ASP A 672 -10.02 7.42 -10.17
C ASP A 672 -8.88 8.01 -9.33
N GLU A 673 -8.07 7.15 -8.69
CA GLU A 673 -6.84 7.53 -7.99
C GLU A 673 -5.87 8.28 -8.92
N THR A 674 -5.55 7.75 -10.10
CA THR A 674 -4.65 8.45 -11.02
C THR A 674 -5.24 9.76 -11.55
N VAL A 675 -6.56 9.86 -11.70
CA VAL A 675 -7.22 11.12 -12.08
C VAL A 675 -7.09 12.15 -10.96
N ILE A 676 -7.34 11.77 -9.71
CA ILE A 676 -7.22 12.66 -8.55
C ILE A 676 -5.76 13.07 -8.30
N TYR A 677 -4.84 12.12 -8.24
CA TYR A 677 -3.45 12.37 -7.87
C TYR A 677 -2.67 13.02 -9.01
N ASP A 678 -2.66 12.40 -10.18
CA ASP A 678 -1.76 12.79 -11.27
C ASP A 678 -2.34 13.92 -12.11
N ARG A 679 -3.52 13.69 -12.68
CA ARG A 679 -4.21 14.72 -13.48
C ARG A 679 -4.60 15.90 -12.61
N GLY A 680 -5.09 15.66 -11.40
CA GLY A 680 -5.44 16.72 -10.47
C GLY A 680 -4.26 17.63 -10.13
N ALA A 681 -3.08 17.09 -9.84
CA ALA A 681 -1.87 17.89 -9.60
C ALA A 681 -1.51 18.77 -10.80
N TRP A 682 -1.57 18.20 -12.00
CA TRP A 682 -1.35 18.91 -13.26
C TRP A 682 -2.36 20.03 -13.49
N VAL A 683 -3.64 19.78 -13.24
CA VAL A 683 -4.71 20.79 -13.40
C VAL A 683 -4.52 21.93 -12.41
N MET A 684 -4.18 21.64 -11.15
CA MET A 684 -3.89 22.68 -10.15
C MET A 684 -2.62 23.47 -10.49
N TRP A 685 -1.59 22.81 -11.03
CA TRP A 685 -0.38 23.49 -11.52
C TRP A 685 -0.71 24.43 -12.68
N MET A 686 -1.39 23.95 -13.72
CA MET A 686 -1.74 24.80 -14.86
C MET A 686 -2.64 25.97 -14.44
N LEU A 687 -3.54 25.74 -13.48
CA LEU A 687 -4.41 26.78 -12.93
C LEU A 687 -3.60 27.85 -12.17
N SER A 688 -2.64 27.44 -11.33
CA SER A 688 -1.80 28.40 -10.60
C SER A 688 -0.93 29.24 -11.54
N GLN A 689 -0.42 28.64 -12.62
CA GLN A 689 0.31 29.35 -13.67
C GLN A 689 -0.60 30.32 -14.44
N GLN A 690 -1.85 29.96 -14.71
CA GLN A 690 -2.81 30.83 -15.39
C GLN A 690 -3.22 32.04 -14.52
N LEU A 691 -3.41 31.86 -13.21
CA LEU A 691 -3.71 32.97 -12.31
C LEU A 691 -2.48 33.88 -12.07
N GLY A 692 -1.28 33.30 -12.12
CA GLY A 692 -0.05 33.96 -11.70
C GLY A 692 0.16 33.89 -10.18
N SER A 693 1.42 33.99 -9.76
CA SER A 693 1.85 33.70 -8.38
C SER A 693 1.17 34.58 -7.33
N GLU A 694 0.99 35.88 -7.59
CA GLU A 694 0.40 36.81 -6.63
C GLU A 694 -1.09 36.53 -6.39
N ALA A 695 -1.87 36.39 -7.46
CA ALA A 695 -3.29 36.10 -7.39
C ALA A 695 -3.55 34.71 -6.79
N TRP A 696 -2.76 33.71 -7.17
CA TRP A 696 -2.81 32.37 -6.60
C TRP A 696 -2.52 32.39 -5.09
N GLN A 697 -1.43 33.04 -4.68
CA GLN A 697 -1.05 33.16 -3.28
C GLN A 697 -2.12 33.87 -2.45
N SER A 698 -2.67 34.98 -2.97
CA SER A 698 -3.75 35.71 -2.31
C SER A 698 -5.01 34.87 -2.18
N ALA A 699 -5.36 34.08 -3.21
CA ALA A 699 -6.53 33.20 -3.16
C ALA A 699 -6.38 32.10 -2.11
N LEU A 700 -5.19 31.50 -2.02
CA LEU A 700 -4.89 30.48 -1.01
C LEU A 700 -4.99 31.04 0.40
N HIS A 701 -4.39 32.21 0.67
CA HIS A 701 -4.53 32.86 1.98
C HIS A 701 -5.99 33.15 2.32
N SER A 702 -6.77 33.71 1.39
CA SER A 702 -8.21 33.94 1.59
C SER A 702 -8.99 32.64 1.87
N TYR A 703 -8.64 31.54 1.20
CA TYR A 703 -9.26 30.24 1.41
C TYR A 703 -8.99 29.70 2.83
N PHE A 704 -7.73 29.75 3.28
CA PHE A 704 -7.38 29.29 4.63
C PHE A 704 -7.89 30.23 5.73
N GLU A 705 -7.91 31.54 5.52
CA GLU A 705 -8.55 32.49 6.44
C GLU A 705 -10.03 32.18 6.65
N GLN A 706 -10.73 31.79 5.58
CA GLN A 706 -12.16 31.49 5.62
C GLN A 706 -12.47 30.12 6.24
N PHE A 707 -11.70 29.07 5.91
CA PHE A 707 -12.11 27.68 6.20
C PHE A 707 -11.25 26.94 7.22
N ARG A 708 -10.11 27.49 7.68
CA ARG A 708 -9.24 26.81 8.65
C ARG A 708 -9.99 26.52 9.95
N ILE A 709 -10.06 25.24 10.32
CA ILE A 709 -10.74 24.74 11.53
C ILE A 709 -12.24 25.12 11.56
N SER A 710 -12.83 25.41 10.39
CA SER A 710 -14.26 25.72 10.28
C SER A 710 -15.13 24.51 10.62
N SER A 711 -16.33 24.76 11.16
CA SER A 711 -17.40 23.76 11.27
C SER A 711 -18.23 23.64 9.99
N GLU A 712 -18.19 24.64 9.11
CA GLU A 712 -18.74 24.56 7.76
C GLU A 712 -17.63 24.18 6.79
N HIS A 713 -17.74 22.97 6.24
CA HIS A 713 -16.73 22.41 5.37
C HIS A 713 -16.83 22.99 3.95
N PRO A 714 -15.71 23.43 3.34
CA PRO A 714 -15.71 23.93 1.97
C PRO A 714 -15.96 22.80 0.97
N LEU A 715 -16.65 23.13 -0.12
CA LEU A 715 -16.78 22.28 -1.31
C LEU A 715 -15.78 22.75 -2.37
N LEU A 716 -15.50 21.90 -3.38
CA LEU A 716 -14.66 22.28 -4.52
C LEU A 716 -15.14 23.59 -5.18
N ALA A 717 -16.45 23.79 -5.26
CA ALA A 717 -17.05 25.01 -5.80
C ALA A 717 -16.66 26.29 -5.03
N ASP A 718 -16.47 26.22 -3.71
CA ASP A 718 -16.04 27.39 -2.93
C ASP A 718 -14.60 27.77 -3.23
N PHE A 719 -13.73 26.77 -3.37
CA PHE A 719 -12.34 26.97 -3.74
C PHE A 719 -12.24 27.62 -5.13
N LEU A 720 -12.95 27.07 -6.12
CA LEU A 720 -13.00 27.65 -7.47
C LEU A 720 -13.57 29.07 -7.48
N ARG A 721 -14.61 29.35 -6.67
CA ARG A 721 -15.17 30.69 -6.54
C ARG A 721 -14.14 31.69 -6.00
N ILE A 722 -13.35 31.32 -5.00
CA ILE A 722 -12.30 32.18 -4.44
C ILE A 722 -11.20 32.44 -5.47
N LEU A 723 -10.77 31.41 -6.19
CA LEU A 723 -9.80 31.55 -7.28
C LEU A 723 -10.33 32.46 -8.39
N ARG A 724 -11.59 32.27 -8.80
CA ARG A 724 -12.26 33.10 -9.82
C ARG A 724 -12.28 34.58 -9.43
N HIS A 725 -12.53 34.89 -8.15
CA HIS A 725 -12.56 36.26 -7.66
C HIS A 725 -11.20 36.97 -7.74
N GLN A 726 -10.10 36.21 -7.68
CA GLN A 726 -8.74 36.74 -7.79
C GLN A 726 -8.22 36.74 -9.23
N SER A 727 -8.93 36.09 -10.17
CA SER A 727 -8.52 36.04 -11.57
C SER A 727 -8.68 37.40 -12.24
N ALA A 728 -7.64 37.86 -12.94
CA ALA A 728 -7.69 39.05 -13.79
C ALA A 728 -8.56 38.85 -15.04
N ASP A 729 -8.65 37.61 -15.53
CA ASP A 729 -9.48 37.22 -16.68
C ASP A 729 -10.47 36.13 -16.25
N ALA A 730 -11.71 36.56 -15.98
CA ALA A 730 -12.78 35.65 -15.58
C ALA A 730 -13.21 34.70 -16.71
N ALA A 731 -13.13 35.14 -17.98
CA ALA A 731 -13.54 34.33 -19.11
C ALA A 731 -12.55 33.19 -19.36
N ALA A 732 -11.25 33.49 -19.33
CA ALA A 732 -10.20 32.48 -19.42
C ALA A 732 -10.25 31.50 -18.23
N PHE A 733 -10.54 31.99 -17.02
CA PHE A 733 -10.73 31.13 -15.85
C PHE A 733 -11.91 30.16 -16.03
N ASP A 734 -13.07 30.69 -16.42
CA ASP A 734 -14.29 29.89 -16.60
C ASP A 734 -14.11 28.85 -17.72
N GLU A 735 -13.40 29.20 -18.81
CA GLU A 735 -13.02 28.25 -19.87
C GLU A 735 -12.11 27.14 -19.34
N PHE A 736 -11.06 27.49 -18.57
CA PHE A 736 -10.15 26.51 -17.99
C PHE A 736 -10.89 25.52 -17.08
N VAL A 737 -11.73 26.03 -16.17
CA VAL A 737 -12.51 25.20 -15.24
C VAL A 737 -13.44 24.25 -16.01
N SER A 738 -14.12 24.75 -17.04
CA SER A 738 -14.97 23.95 -17.91
C SER A 738 -14.20 22.78 -18.56
N GLN A 739 -13.01 23.06 -19.11
CA GLN A 739 -12.20 22.06 -19.81
C GLN A 739 -11.55 21.03 -18.88
N TRP A 740 -10.97 21.49 -17.78
CA TRP A 740 -10.04 20.70 -16.97
C TRP A 740 -10.66 20.15 -15.68
N ILE A 741 -11.57 20.88 -15.04
CA ILE A 741 -12.23 20.43 -13.81
C ILE A 741 -13.49 19.63 -14.17
N HIS A 742 -14.31 20.17 -15.07
CA HIS A 742 -15.60 19.58 -15.47
C HIS A 742 -15.51 18.67 -16.71
N GLY A 743 -14.40 18.74 -17.46
CA GLY A 743 -14.10 17.85 -18.58
C GLY A 743 -13.05 16.78 -18.24
N SER A 744 -12.83 15.86 -19.17
CA SER A 744 -11.78 14.81 -19.15
C SER A 744 -10.93 14.80 -20.44
N GLY A 745 -11.13 15.81 -21.30
CA GLY A 745 -10.38 15.95 -22.54
C GLY A 745 -8.92 16.35 -22.29
N LEU A 746 -8.06 16.12 -23.29
CA LEU A 746 -6.65 16.51 -23.26
C LEU A 746 -6.22 17.06 -24.62
N PRO A 747 -5.24 17.97 -24.65
CA PRO A 747 -4.53 18.30 -25.88
C PRO A 747 -3.61 17.14 -26.28
N GLU A 748 -3.33 17.07 -27.58
CA GLU A 748 -2.35 16.17 -28.17
C GLU A 748 -1.71 16.91 -29.33
N PHE A 749 -0.42 17.19 -29.25
CA PHE A 749 0.23 18.02 -30.25
C PHE A 749 1.06 17.21 -31.23
N ARG A 750 1.13 17.74 -32.45
CA ARG A 750 1.97 17.22 -33.52
C ARG A 750 2.62 18.37 -34.27
N ILE A 751 3.88 18.20 -34.63
CA ILE A 751 4.60 19.09 -35.53
C ILE A 751 4.51 18.54 -36.95
N ASP A 752 3.95 19.33 -37.86
CA ASP A 752 3.75 19.02 -39.28
C ASP A 752 4.42 20.10 -40.18
N ASP A 753 4.64 19.81 -41.47
CA ASP A 753 5.13 20.75 -42.50
C ASP A 753 6.35 21.59 -42.06
N VAL A 754 7.41 20.93 -41.57
CA VAL A 754 8.66 21.58 -41.16
C VAL A 754 9.50 21.90 -42.39
N GLN A 755 9.78 23.18 -42.61
CA GLN A 755 10.58 23.70 -43.71
C GLN A 755 11.71 24.55 -43.16
N LEU A 756 12.96 24.16 -43.48
CA LEU A 756 14.16 24.89 -43.10
C LEU A 756 14.80 25.47 -44.36
N ASN A 757 14.93 26.80 -44.40
CA ASN A 757 15.56 27.52 -45.50
C ASN A 757 16.70 28.38 -44.96
N GLN A 758 17.86 28.35 -45.61
CA GLN A 758 18.95 29.27 -45.30
C GLN A 758 18.71 30.61 -46.02
N LEU A 759 18.78 31.72 -45.29
CA LEU A 759 18.62 33.08 -45.79
C LEU A 759 19.89 33.88 -45.44
N ASP A 760 20.78 34.05 -46.42
CA ASP A 760 22.10 34.70 -46.24
C ASP A 760 22.91 34.07 -45.09
N SER A 761 23.04 34.77 -43.95
CA SER A 761 23.70 34.28 -42.73
C SER A 761 22.78 33.62 -41.72
N ASP A 762 21.46 33.74 -41.89
CA ASP A 762 20.44 33.29 -40.93
C ASP A 762 19.67 32.07 -41.48
N TRP A 763 18.91 31.42 -40.60
CA TRP A 763 18.06 30.28 -40.90
C TRP A 763 16.61 30.64 -40.64
N ARG A 764 15.75 30.44 -41.65
CA ARG A 764 14.30 30.53 -41.51
C ARG A 764 13.71 29.14 -41.32
N LEU A 765 13.06 28.94 -40.18
CA LEU A 765 12.30 27.73 -39.87
C LEU A 765 10.81 28.06 -39.92
N ASP A 766 10.06 27.39 -40.77
CA ASP A 766 8.60 27.41 -40.79
C ASP A 766 8.09 26.04 -40.35
N ALA A 767 7.12 25.98 -39.43
CA ALA A 767 6.50 24.72 -39.02
C ALA A 767 5.02 24.91 -38.72
N THR A 768 4.23 23.86 -38.94
CA THR A 768 2.83 23.81 -38.53
C THR A 768 2.70 23.06 -37.21
N VAL A 769 2.20 23.74 -36.20
CA VAL A 769 1.92 23.15 -34.89
C VAL A 769 0.44 22.80 -34.85
N ALA A 770 0.10 21.52 -34.77
CA ALA A 770 -1.27 21.02 -34.75
C ALA A 770 -1.63 20.48 -33.36
N ASN A 771 -2.86 20.73 -32.90
CA ASN A 771 -3.46 20.09 -31.75
C ASN A 771 -4.55 19.12 -32.22
N ILE A 772 -4.22 17.83 -32.28
CA ILE A 772 -5.14 16.76 -32.67
C ILE A 772 -6.00 16.26 -31.49
N GLY A 773 -5.80 16.84 -30.29
CA GLY A 773 -6.53 16.53 -29.08
C GLY A 773 -7.93 17.14 -29.02
N SER A 774 -8.57 16.99 -27.86
CA SER A 774 -9.96 17.38 -27.62
C SER A 774 -10.13 18.67 -26.82
N VAL A 775 -9.03 19.27 -26.33
CA VAL A 775 -9.02 20.52 -25.57
C VAL A 775 -8.08 21.51 -26.23
N GLY A 776 -8.53 22.75 -26.39
CA GLY A 776 -7.70 23.85 -26.89
C GLY A 776 -6.88 24.47 -25.77
N VAL A 777 -5.63 24.82 -26.05
CA VAL A 777 -4.72 25.39 -25.06
C VAL A 777 -3.73 26.34 -25.71
N SER A 778 -3.20 27.26 -24.91
CA SER A 778 -2.03 28.06 -25.27
C SER A 778 -0.77 27.36 -24.77
N VAL A 779 0.20 27.17 -25.64
CA VAL A 779 1.42 26.43 -25.34
C VAL A 779 2.66 27.12 -25.92
N ALA A 780 3.76 27.08 -25.19
CA ALA A 780 5.04 27.60 -25.67
C ALA A 780 5.67 26.64 -26.70
N VAL A 781 6.18 27.19 -27.78
CA VAL A 781 6.90 26.46 -28.83
C VAL A 781 8.28 27.10 -28.98
N SER A 782 9.32 26.31 -28.78
CA SER A 782 10.70 26.80 -28.84
C SER A 782 11.55 25.99 -29.80
N VAL A 783 12.56 26.66 -30.36
CA VAL A 783 13.56 26.06 -31.22
C VAL A 783 14.89 25.96 -30.47
N GLU A 784 15.45 24.77 -30.39
CA GLU A 784 16.78 24.52 -29.84
C GLU A 784 17.83 24.62 -30.95
N PRO A 785 18.82 25.52 -30.87
CA PRO A 785 19.90 25.62 -31.85
C PRO A 785 20.98 24.53 -31.69
N VAL A 786 21.79 24.31 -32.74
CA VAL A 786 22.94 23.37 -32.71
C VAL A 786 24.07 23.89 -31.80
N THR A 787 24.27 25.21 -31.76
CA THR A 787 25.22 25.91 -30.86
C THR A 787 24.55 27.20 -30.37
N GLY A 788 24.77 27.60 -29.12
CA GLY A 788 24.27 28.88 -28.59
C GLY A 788 23.03 28.80 -27.69
N HIS A 789 22.41 29.96 -27.44
CA HIS A 789 21.28 30.12 -26.52
C HIS A 789 19.95 29.83 -27.23
N ARG A 790 19.04 29.13 -26.56
CA ARG A 790 17.70 28.77 -27.06
C ARG A 790 16.96 30.01 -27.57
N ALA A 791 16.35 29.90 -28.74
CA ALA A 791 15.54 30.99 -29.30
C ALA A 791 14.35 31.28 -28.38
N GLU A 792 13.92 32.54 -28.33
CA GLU A 792 12.76 32.94 -27.54
C GLU A 792 11.53 32.13 -27.94
N ALA A 793 10.83 31.58 -26.94
CA ALA A 793 9.68 30.73 -27.17
C ALA A 793 8.50 31.57 -27.72
N GLN A 794 7.85 31.09 -28.77
CA GLN A 794 6.61 31.67 -29.28
C GLN A 794 5.41 30.99 -28.62
N ILE A 795 4.43 31.76 -28.17
CA ILE A 795 3.17 31.20 -27.65
C ILE A 795 2.22 30.91 -28.81
N ALA A 796 1.73 29.68 -28.89
CA ALA A 796 0.73 29.24 -29.86
C ALA A 796 -0.57 28.90 -29.15
N SER A 797 -1.67 29.55 -29.54
CA SER A 797 -3.01 29.30 -29.01
C SER A 797 -3.78 28.44 -30.01
N ILE A 798 -3.83 27.13 -29.76
CA ILE A 798 -4.30 26.16 -30.74
C ILE A 798 -5.60 25.53 -30.24
N PRO A 799 -6.76 25.77 -30.92
CA PRO A 799 -8.02 25.17 -30.52
C PRO A 799 -7.97 23.64 -30.70
N ALA A 800 -8.92 22.95 -30.07
CA ALA A 800 -9.07 21.51 -30.26
C ALA A 800 -9.24 21.17 -31.75
N LYS A 801 -8.48 20.18 -32.24
CA LYS A 801 -8.43 19.79 -33.66
C LYS A 801 -8.01 20.94 -34.61
N GLY A 802 -7.31 21.95 -34.10
CA GLY A 802 -6.79 23.08 -34.86
C GLY A 802 -5.29 22.96 -35.17
N ALA A 803 -4.78 23.92 -35.95
CA ALA A 803 -3.35 24.07 -36.21
C ALA A 803 -2.98 25.54 -36.40
N GLN A 804 -1.73 25.89 -36.09
CA GLN A 804 -1.16 27.22 -36.27
C GLN A 804 0.21 27.08 -36.95
N ARG A 805 0.46 27.87 -38.00
CA ARG A 805 1.77 27.96 -38.64
C ARG A 805 2.61 29.01 -37.92
N LEU A 806 3.84 28.63 -37.56
CA LEU A 806 4.81 29.48 -36.88
C LEU A 806 6.07 29.61 -37.73
N SER A 807 6.75 30.74 -37.59
CA SER A 807 7.97 31.07 -38.33
C SER A 807 9.00 31.67 -37.39
N TRP A 808 10.24 31.19 -37.47
CA TRP A 808 11.39 31.70 -36.72
C TRP A 808 12.51 32.13 -37.67
N LEU A 809 13.19 33.21 -37.32
CA LEU A 809 14.46 33.61 -37.94
C LEU A 809 15.57 33.41 -36.90
N LEU A 810 16.55 32.60 -37.23
CA LEU A 810 17.54 32.06 -36.29
C LEU A 810 18.96 32.34 -36.79
N PRO A 811 19.89 32.80 -35.95
CA PRO A 811 21.27 33.04 -36.37
C PRO A 811 22.04 31.73 -36.61
N ASP A 812 21.63 30.65 -35.93
CA ASP A 812 22.27 29.33 -36.00
C ASP A 812 21.28 28.29 -36.55
N ARG A 813 21.81 27.23 -37.16
CA ARG A 813 20.98 26.12 -37.65
C ARG A 813 20.22 25.49 -36.46
N PRO A 814 18.90 25.32 -36.56
CA PRO A 814 18.13 24.68 -35.50
C PRO A 814 18.36 23.16 -35.49
N LYS A 815 18.43 22.61 -34.28
CA LYS A 815 18.56 21.17 -34.01
C LYS A 815 17.21 20.50 -33.81
N GLN A 816 16.32 21.16 -33.08
CA GLN A 816 15.06 20.57 -32.66
C GLN A 816 13.98 21.62 -32.46
N LEU A 817 12.75 21.29 -32.83
CA LEU A 817 11.55 22.03 -32.44
C LEU A 817 10.84 21.28 -31.32
N VAL A 818 10.50 21.99 -30.24
CA VAL A 818 9.85 21.43 -29.05
C VAL A 818 8.64 22.27 -28.67
N ILE A 819 7.48 21.62 -28.59
CA ILE A 819 6.27 22.15 -27.98
C ILE A 819 6.28 21.81 -26.49
N ASP A 820 5.88 22.76 -25.66
CA ASP A 820 5.90 22.69 -24.20
C ASP A 820 7.26 22.26 -23.61
N PRO A 821 8.35 22.95 -23.98
CA PRO A 821 9.70 22.58 -23.58
C PRO A 821 9.94 22.66 -22.06
N GLU A 822 9.21 23.52 -21.35
CA GLU A 822 9.29 23.64 -19.89
C GLU A 822 8.32 22.71 -19.15
N ILE A 823 7.56 21.88 -19.87
CA ILE A 823 6.62 20.89 -19.33
C ILE A 823 5.57 21.58 -18.43
N GLN A 824 4.89 22.59 -18.99
CA GLN A 824 3.90 23.42 -18.32
C GLN A 824 2.46 22.96 -18.60
N VAL A 825 2.22 22.14 -19.61
CA VAL A 825 0.89 21.69 -20.03
C VAL A 825 0.80 20.17 -20.01
N LEU A 826 -0.24 19.63 -19.36
CA LEU A 826 -0.56 18.20 -19.42
C LEU A 826 -1.04 17.84 -20.84
N GLN A 827 -0.39 16.88 -21.50
CA GLN A 827 -0.70 16.53 -22.88
C GLN A 827 -0.55 15.04 -23.16
N LYS A 828 -1.17 14.55 -24.23
CA LYS A 828 -0.91 13.20 -24.73
C LYS A 828 0.35 13.17 -25.58
N ASN A 829 1.05 12.04 -25.55
CA ASN A 829 2.07 11.67 -26.55
C ASN A 829 3.13 12.77 -26.80
N ARG A 830 3.86 13.21 -25.76
CA ARG A 830 4.91 14.26 -25.90
C ARG A 830 5.94 13.99 -27.00
N ARG A 831 6.15 12.72 -27.37
CA ARG A 831 7.03 12.34 -28.50
C ARG A 831 6.61 12.97 -29.82
N LEU A 832 5.31 13.18 -30.06
CA LEU A 832 4.79 13.85 -31.27
C LEU A 832 4.93 15.37 -31.18
N ALA A 833 5.10 15.90 -29.97
CA ALA A 833 5.27 17.31 -29.67
C ALA A 833 6.72 17.80 -29.88
N GLN A 834 7.58 16.95 -30.45
CA GLN A 834 8.99 17.20 -30.70
C GLN A 834 9.37 16.76 -32.12
N HIS A 835 10.22 17.55 -32.78
CA HIS A 835 10.71 17.23 -34.12
C HIS A 835 12.22 17.50 -34.20
N GLN A 836 13.00 16.44 -34.42
CA GLN A 836 14.43 16.57 -34.73
C GLN A 836 14.61 17.02 -36.17
N ILE A 837 15.40 18.06 -36.36
CA ILE A 837 15.74 18.59 -37.68
C ILE A 837 16.98 17.82 -38.15
N SER A 838 16.83 17.03 -39.21
CA SER A 838 17.89 16.12 -39.68
C SER A 838 19.22 16.86 -39.89
N PRO A 839 20.35 16.30 -39.42
CA PRO A 839 21.66 16.71 -39.92
C PRO A 839 21.77 16.31 -41.40
N GLU A 840 22.49 17.10 -42.18
CA GLU A 840 22.86 16.71 -43.55
C GLU A 840 23.88 15.57 -43.57
#